data_AF-A0A958GNV3-F1
#
_entry.id   AF-A0A958GNV3-F1
#
_cell.length_a   1.000
_cell.length_b   1.000
_cell.length_c   1.000
_cell.angle_alpha   90.00
_cell.angle_beta   90.00
_cell.angle_gamma   90.00
#
_symmetry.space_group_name_H-M   'P 1'
#
loop_
_entity.id
_entity.type
_entity.pdbx_description
1 polymer ?
#
loop_
_entity_poly.entity_id
_entity_poly.type
_entity_poly.pdbx_seq_one_letter_code
_entity_poly.pdbx_strand_id
1 'polypeptide(L)'
;MKSPRFTAAAKFHLVGNLVRSVFSLTLVLTLFNSTAHALDEDSLLGMWNGYLSQQVILECSNASSTVAEITVDLFKQDGSKLTAITGALAPNATRHFVFDRSLIADSYGTFSVASRTTDLSLISCRTMFYRGAPLGHGEILDYAYALPVTKPMSGKRAGMYNSMNPEIDGQPVFNWFTLYNASASSVDLKISLFQTSGSTDTRRAIGNVTLAPKERRDYALGHDVGKETGTYVIEPSDNSAPYVAHLIRYGIANNRFSFAFPLHAQHLSCEEQTLPASTMDPATNWLELANPSDSPTDVAIDVFSSAGTKLHSEVRTLAPFAQSHLYVNAILGEKSVGTIKVSCVNDNEGILAQSLFYGHPSTGTTTVEWAYASQGVRKSQTSNCSPVIPVNTYLGAANWLAIRNGTSRVLNANIQTFNLEGASAKPAQAHAIAANGRNDIALHDIVDWNFAGFATFNSTFGTSQELLRVYPREDGTIGAIVGLGPDTISCIPTVDEEPPVEEAPEEELPVEESGPVRSPVDESVNFSTIATSAARVAKLRSMFFAGPITKHLDVAKIDPSFMPDESYLGMQTDIERGPDKVVDFLQAMGVKWLRTALRHDDLPTITPRLRKHKFNLLLNGGSRNFEGQTMTQLANTYFAYNRAYIAANRDIVKAFQIWNEPFNFPRITVDGKKTGLWPHVYGGDWAGGGWVEPFGDFTEKTADLFRTAFPGLHLLGGTKIPASTIRQLQQHPADLDGVYYQPYPRRWPAELLTVANDKTWPNLTTSWELKEAIPQIQAKTENALKAPLDIWITETGARAVENPVINKDHSPQVTYRMQAVVNARTFLSNIEAGVLHTFPFLLQSRVQNMDAFGFIDRISFKPRPVYFMMARLNGLLGGYAPFSTKFQVEVISPKPSNLRTRYLFPSGGGGLEDDQVTTSKKDGLIEFKEKTHTQVFRRADGRHVIFFWVSSSIPEDRDNQIVKHTAILNIRPGLGKNAMLVDPLTGISTKLQVSKHTTDYDQVKFTVADYPLAILPDW
;
A
#
# COMPACT_ATOMS: atom_id res chain seq x y z
N MET A 1 78.67 -52.68 -9.91
CA MET A 1 79.28 -51.34 -10.11
C MET A 1 78.29 -50.28 -9.68
N LYS A 2 78.78 -49.28 -8.92
CA LYS A 2 78.16 -48.01 -8.48
C LYS A 2 77.04 -48.09 -7.43
N SER A 3 77.43 -47.82 -6.18
CA SER A 3 76.56 -47.31 -5.10
C SER A 3 76.12 -45.86 -5.36
N PRO A 4 75.10 -45.36 -4.64
CA PRO A 4 75.45 -44.35 -3.63
C PRO A 4 74.68 -44.45 -2.31
N ARG A 5 75.33 -43.87 -1.29
CA ARG A 5 74.87 -43.63 0.08
C ARG A 5 73.78 -42.54 0.11
N PHE A 6 72.81 -42.64 1.03
CA PHE A 6 72.15 -41.47 1.60
C PHE A 6 71.94 -41.63 3.11
N THR A 7 72.18 -40.52 3.79
CA THR A 7 72.36 -40.29 5.22
C THR A 7 71.04 -40.16 5.98
N ALA A 8 71.04 -40.63 7.23
CA ALA A 8 69.98 -40.43 8.20
C ALA A 8 70.07 -39.03 8.83
N ALA A 9 69.10 -38.15 8.54
CA ALA A 9 68.86 -36.93 9.32
C ALA A 9 67.46 -36.35 9.02
N ALA A 10 66.39 -37.02 9.42
CA ALA A 10 65.04 -36.43 9.47
C ALA A 10 64.07 -37.33 10.24
N LYS A 11 64.17 -37.38 11.59
CA LYS A 11 63.19 -38.13 12.39
C LYS A 11 62.60 -37.40 13.60
N PHE A 12 62.76 -36.07 13.69
CA PHE A 12 62.18 -35.28 14.80
C PHE A 12 61.19 -34.18 14.39
N HIS A 13 60.94 -33.95 13.09
CA HIS A 13 59.93 -32.95 12.66
C HIS A 13 58.55 -33.52 12.29
N LEU A 14 58.40 -34.85 12.16
CA LEU A 14 57.14 -35.43 11.70
C LEU A 14 56.08 -35.58 12.82
N VAL A 15 56.50 -35.73 14.08
CA VAL A 15 55.56 -35.97 15.20
C VAL A 15 54.92 -34.66 15.70
N GLY A 16 55.65 -33.54 15.68
CA GLY A 16 55.12 -32.24 16.09
C GLY A 16 54.04 -31.68 15.16
N ASN A 17 54.17 -31.91 13.85
CA ASN A 17 53.19 -31.45 12.87
C ASN A 17 51.94 -32.33 12.82
N LEU A 18 52.05 -33.62 13.13
CA LEU A 18 50.88 -34.51 13.19
C LEU A 18 50.00 -34.18 14.41
N VAL A 19 50.60 -33.89 15.57
CA VAL A 19 49.85 -33.53 16.78
C VAL A 19 49.18 -32.16 16.64
N ARG A 20 49.83 -31.17 16.00
CA ARG A 20 49.20 -29.87 15.69
C ARG A 20 48.08 -29.99 14.65
N SER A 21 48.24 -30.82 13.63
CA SER A 21 47.18 -31.01 12.63
C SER A 21 45.98 -31.77 13.18
N VAL A 22 46.19 -32.75 14.08
CA VAL A 22 45.07 -33.45 14.74
C VAL A 22 44.35 -32.53 15.73
N PHE A 23 45.07 -31.76 16.55
CA PHE A 23 44.43 -30.78 17.46
C PHE A 23 43.71 -29.65 16.71
N SER A 24 44.28 -29.14 15.63
CA SER A 24 43.60 -28.13 14.79
C SER A 24 42.40 -28.72 14.05
N LEU A 25 42.44 -29.98 13.61
CA LEU A 25 41.30 -30.62 12.96
C LEU A 25 40.19 -30.93 13.96
N THR A 26 40.50 -31.31 15.21
CA THR A 26 39.50 -31.51 16.27
C THR A 26 38.92 -30.18 16.77
N LEU A 27 39.70 -29.09 16.85
CA LEU A 27 39.22 -27.75 17.20
C LEU A 27 38.37 -27.14 16.08
N VAL A 28 38.71 -27.38 14.82
CA VAL A 28 37.90 -26.99 13.65
C VAL A 28 36.61 -27.82 13.60
N LEU A 29 36.64 -29.14 13.83
CA LEU A 29 35.42 -29.97 13.89
C LEU A 29 34.51 -29.65 15.09
N THR A 30 35.05 -29.14 16.21
CA THR A 30 34.22 -28.67 17.34
C THR A 30 33.68 -27.26 17.14
N LEU A 31 34.34 -26.40 16.35
CA LEU A 31 33.84 -25.08 15.96
C LEU A 31 32.89 -25.11 14.75
N PHE A 32 32.89 -26.17 13.94
CA PHE A 32 31.96 -26.39 12.82
C PHE A 32 30.80 -27.34 13.12
N ASN A 33 30.71 -27.90 14.34
CA ASN A 33 29.42 -28.28 14.91
C ASN A 33 28.70 -27.01 15.36
N SER A 34 28.34 -26.17 14.38
CA SER A 34 27.34 -25.13 14.52
C SER A 34 26.16 -25.75 15.26
N THR A 35 25.88 -25.22 16.44
CA THR A 35 24.73 -25.56 17.26
C THR A 35 23.53 -25.64 16.34
N ALA A 36 23.06 -26.87 16.08
CA ALA A 36 21.68 -27.05 15.65
C ALA A 36 20.87 -26.40 16.76
N HIS A 37 20.43 -25.16 16.52
CA HIS A 37 19.56 -24.46 17.44
C HIS A 37 18.30 -25.31 17.48
N ALA A 38 18.20 -26.18 18.50
CA ALA A 38 16.92 -26.70 18.92
C ALA A 38 16.02 -25.47 19.02
N LEU A 39 14.87 -25.51 18.36
CA LEU A 39 13.92 -24.42 18.54
C LEU A 39 13.71 -24.26 20.04
N ASP A 40 13.76 -23.01 20.48
CA ASP A 40 13.24 -22.68 21.79
C ASP A 40 11.84 -23.29 21.86
N GLU A 41 11.59 -24.13 22.88
CA GLU A 41 10.29 -24.78 23.10
C GLU A 41 9.15 -23.75 23.15
N ASP A 42 9.49 -22.48 23.32
CA ASP A 42 8.58 -21.35 23.40
C ASP A 42 8.18 -20.74 22.04
N SER A 43 8.79 -21.12 20.91
CA SER A 43 8.46 -20.50 19.62
C SER A 43 7.05 -20.81 19.09
N LEU A 44 6.40 -19.80 18.46
CA LEU A 44 5.15 -19.99 17.71
C LEU A 44 5.48 -20.34 16.25
N LEU A 45 4.70 -21.23 15.64
CA LEU A 45 4.98 -21.75 14.31
C LEU A 45 3.87 -21.37 13.33
N GLY A 46 4.28 -20.88 12.17
CA GLY A 46 3.38 -20.49 11.11
C GLY A 46 3.91 -20.92 9.74
N MET A 47 3.13 -20.61 8.72
CA MET A 47 3.48 -20.95 7.35
C MET A 47 3.22 -19.84 6.36
N TRP A 48 3.89 -19.95 5.21
CA TRP A 48 3.71 -19.06 4.07
C TRP A 48 3.64 -19.84 2.77
N ASN A 49 3.03 -19.23 1.76
CA ASN A 49 2.86 -19.80 0.43
C ASN A 49 2.87 -18.63 -0.57
N GLY A 50 3.87 -18.56 -1.44
CA GLY A 50 3.99 -17.53 -2.47
C GLY A 50 3.49 -17.96 -3.85
N TYR A 51 2.92 -19.16 -3.99
CA TYR A 51 2.19 -19.56 -5.20
C TYR A 51 0.93 -18.71 -5.38
N LEU A 52 0.33 -18.78 -6.58
CA LEU A 52 -0.93 -18.12 -6.91
C LEU A 52 -0.89 -16.58 -6.81
N SER A 53 0.32 -16.00 -6.79
CA SER A 53 0.52 -14.54 -6.73
C SER A 53 -0.14 -13.86 -5.52
N GLN A 54 -0.34 -14.59 -4.43
CA GLN A 54 -0.93 -14.03 -3.21
C GLN A 54 0.08 -13.22 -2.39
N GLN A 55 -0.40 -12.17 -1.73
CA GLN A 55 0.36 -11.42 -0.73
C GLN A 55 0.28 -12.15 0.61
N VAL A 56 1.43 -12.38 1.23
CA VAL A 56 1.54 -13.00 2.55
C VAL A 56 1.90 -11.93 3.58
N ILE A 57 1.11 -11.84 4.66
CA ILE A 57 1.31 -10.89 5.74
C ILE A 57 1.15 -11.62 7.07
N LEU A 58 2.15 -11.52 7.95
CA LEU A 58 2.02 -11.97 9.32
C LEU A 58 1.49 -10.81 10.18
N GLU A 59 0.25 -10.90 10.64
CA GLU A 59 -0.37 -9.96 11.58
C GLU A 59 -0.11 -10.45 13.01
N CYS A 60 0.65 -9.70 13.81
CA CYS A 60 0.96 -10.03 15.20
C CYS A 60 0.49 -8.92 16.14
N SER A 61 -0.18 -9.28 17.24
CA SER A 61 -0.67 -8.38 18.27
C SER A 61 0.00 -8.72 19.60
N ASN A 62 0.55 -7.71 20.25
CA ASN A 62 1.10 -7.80 21.60
C ASN A 62 0.08 -7.24 22.57
N ALA A 63 -0.44 -8.08 23.44
CA ALA A 63 -1.43 -7.67 24.44
C ALA A 63 -0.84 -7.63 25.86
N SER A 64 0.49 -7.69 25.96
CA SER A 64 1.19 -7.35 27.20
C SER A 64 1.27 -5.83 27.39
N SER A 65 1.57 -5.43 28.63
CA SER A 65 1.88 -4.04 29.00
C SER A 65 3.32 -3.63 28.68
N THR A 66 4.14 -4.52 28.12
CA THR A 66 5.56 -4.27 27.80
C THR A 66 5.83 -4.41 26.31
N VAL A 67 6.97 -3.87 25.85
CA VAL A 67 7.39 -4.01 24.45
C VAL A 67 7.88 -5.44 24.19
N ALA A 68 7.38 -6.08 23.13
CA ALA A 68 7.84 -7.38 22.68
C ALA A 68 8.81 -7.25 21.50
N GLU A 69 10.05 -7.71 21.67
CA GLU A 69 11.02 -7.82 20.57
C GLU A 69 10.84 -9.14 19.85
N ILE A 70 10.18 -9.09 18.68
CA ILE A 70 9.83 -10.27 17.89
C ILE A 70 10.87 -10.53 16.80
N THR A 71 11.28 -11.80 16.68
CA THR A 71 12.07 -12.33 15.55
C THR A 71 11.23 -13.36 14.79
N VAL A 72 11.14 -13.20 13.48
CA VAL A 72 10.44 -14.11 12.56
C VAL A 72 11.46 -14.74 11.63
N ASP A 73 11.79 -16.00 11.88
CA ASP A 73 12.71 -16.78 11.05
C ASP A 73 11.93 -17.52 9.97
N LEU A 74 12.20 -17.24 8.69
CA LEU A 74 11.56 -17.88 7.55
C LEU A 74 12.40 -19.07 7.07
N PHE A 75 11.74 -20.19 6.77
CA PHE A 75 12.33 -21.41 6.27
C PHE A 75 11.66 -21.84 4.96
N LYS A 76 12.43 -22.45 4.05
CA LYS A 76 11.92 -23.10 2.85
C LYS A 76 11.22 -24.43 3.19
N GLN A 77 10.56 -25.04 2.21
CA GLN A 77 9.90 -26.34 2.36
C GLN A 77 10.81 -27.46 2.89
N ASP A 78 12.12 -27.43 2.60
CA ASP A 78 13.09 -28.44 3.05
C ASP A 78 13.64 -28.17 4.46
N GLY A 79 13.16 -27.12 5.13
CA GLY A 79 13.61 -26.70 6.45
C GLY A 79 14.84 -25.78 6.43
N SER A 80 15.44 -25.50 5.27
CA SER A 80 16.58 -24.56 5.20
C SER A 80 16.12 -23.12 5.48
N LYS A 81 16.90 -22.39 6.28
CA LYS A 81 16.60 -21.00 6.63
C LYS A 81 16.74 -20.10 5.39
N LEU A 82 15.73 -19.27 5.15
CA LEU A 82 15.65 -18.33 4.04
C LEU A 82 16.10 -16.93 4.47
N THR A 83 15.49 -16.38 5.53
CA THR A 83 15.82 -15.07 6.09
C THR A 83 15.31 -14.95 7.53
N ALA A 84 15.61 -13.83 8.19
CA ALA A 84 15.03 -13.45 9.47
C ALA A 84 14.51 -12.00 9.39
N ILE A 85 13.32 -11.75 9.93
CA ILE A 85 12.74 -10.41 10.05
C ILE A 85 12.63 -10.10 11.54
N THR A 86 13.08 -8.92 11.97
CA THR A 86 12.98 -8.49 13.37
C THR A 86 12.12 -7.25 13.49
N GLY A 87 11.43 -7.10 14.62
CA GLY A 87 10.66 -5.90 14.91
C GLY A 87 10.13 -5.87 16.34
N ALA A 88 10.07 -4.66 16.91
CA ALA A 88 9.38 -4.41 18.16
C ALA A 88 7.87 -4.30 17.95
N LEU A 89 7.09 -4.84 18.88
CA LEU A 89 5.66 -4.59 19.06
C LEU A 89 5.48 -3.84 20.38
N ALA A 90 4.95 -2.62 20.32
CA ALA A 90 4.63 -1.84 21.50
C ALA A 90 3.59 -2.55 22.39
N PRO A 91 3.43 -2.14 23.67
CA PRO A 91 2.35 -2.63 24.52
C PRO A 91 0.99 -2.44 23.86
N ASN A 92 0.12 -3.43 23.95
CA ASN A 92 -1.23 -3.41 23.35
C ASN A 92 -1.28 -3.11 21.84
N ALA A 93 -0.19 -3.27 21.10
CA ALA A 93 -0.09 -2.88 19.70
C ALA A 93 -0.23 -4.06 18.73
N THR A 94 -0.60 -3.76 17.48
CA THR A 94 -0.51 -4.70 16.35
C THR A 94 0.59 -4.27 15.39
N ARG A 95 1.34 -5.23 14.85
CA ARG A 95 2.31 -5.02 13.78
C ARG A 95 2.09 -6.02 12.65
N HIS A 96 2.21 -5.54 11.42
CA HIS A 96 2.17 -6.39 10.23
C HIS A 96 3.58 -6.59 9.68
N PHE A 97 3.97 -7.84 9.50
CA PHE A 97 5.21 -8.24 8.83
C PHE A 97 4.86 -8.71 7.41
N VAL A 98 5.12 -7.85 6.43
CA VAL A 98 4.86 -8.16 5.02
C VAL A 98 6.03 -8.97 4.48
N PHE A 99 5.77 -10.16 3.95
CA PHE A 99 6.83 -10.99 3.40
C PHE A 99 7.18 -10.52 1.98
N ASP A 100 8.48 -10.36 1.71
CA ASP A 100 8.98 -9.92 0.41
C ASP A 100 8.60 -10.96 -0.66
N ARG A 101 7.76 -10.52 -1.60
CA ARG A 101 7.25 -11.37 -2.67
C ARG A 101 8.37 -11.92 -3.56
N SER A 102 9.44 -11.15 -3.78
CA SER A 102 10.58 -11.61 -4.59
C SER A 102 11.32 -12.79 -3.93
N LEU A 103 11.26 -12.88 -2.60
CA LEU A 103 11.91 -13.92 -1.81
C LEU A 103 11.08 -15.21 -1.74
N ILE A 104 9.76 -15.10 -1.73
CA ILE A 104 8.84 -16.23 -1.53
C ILE A 104 8.07 -16.66 -2.78
N ALA A 105 8.24 -15.98 -3.92
CA ALA A 105 7.53 -16.29 -5.16
C ALA A 105 7.69 -17.76 -5.58
N ASP A 106 6.60 -18.35 -6.05
CA ASP A 106 6.56 -19.72 -6.60
C ASP A 106 7.20 -20.78 -5.69
N SER A 107 7.11 -20.56 -4.38
CA SER A 107 7.58 -21.47 -3.35
C SER A 107 6.64 -21.42 -2.15
N TYR A 108 6.81 -22.39 -1.24
CA TYR A 108 6.14 -22.39 0.05
C TYR A 108 7.14 -22.80 1.13
N GLY A 109 6.78 -22.53 2.39
CA GLY A 109 7.63 -22.87 3.52
C GLY A 109 6.96 -22.57 4.84
N THR A 110 7.79 -22.42 5.87
CA THR A 110 7.36 -22.19 7.25
C THR A 110 8.08 -20.99 7.85
N PHE A 111 7.62 -20.57 9.03
CA PHE A 111 8.34 -19.62 9.84
C PHE A 111 8.14 -19.91 11.32
N SER A 112 9.09 -19.46 12.15
CA SER A 112 8.96 -19.41 13.60
C SER A 112 8.97 -17.98 14.10
N VAL A 113 8.13 -17.69 15.08
CA VAL A 113 8.07 -16.42 15.80
C VAL A 113 8.64 -16.64 17.20
N ALA A 114 9.67 -15.89 17.54
CA ALA A 114 10.29 -15.87 18.87
C ALA A 114 10.21 -14.47 19.47
N SER A 115 10.17 -14.37 20.80
CA SER A 115 10.19 -13.11 21.55
C SER A 115 11.32 -13.14 22.56
N ARG A 116 12.08 -12.04 22.68
CA ARG A 116 13.17 -11.95 23.67
C ARG A 116 12.76 -11.32 25.00
N THR A 117 11.70 -10.52 25.00
CA THR A 117 11.36 -9.61 26.10
C THR A 117 9.98 -9.88 26.71
N THR A 118 9.15 -10.68 26.04
CA THR A 118 7.75 -10.92 26.43
C THR A 118 7.41 -12.40 26.25
N ASP A 119 6.64 -12.96 27.17
CA ASP A 119 6.06 -14.29 27.03
C ASP A 119 5.23 -14.38 25.74
N LEU A 120 5.52 -15.40 24.91
CA LEU A 120 4.82 -15.63 23.65
C LEU A 120 3.35 -16.01 23.84
N SER A 121 2.92 -16.38 25.06
CA SER A 121 1.50 -16.54 25.39
C SER A 121 0.72 -15.22 25.28
N LEU A 122 1.39 -14.07 25.41
CA LEU A 122 0.81 -12.72 25.29
C LEU A 122 0.84 -12.16 23.86
N ILE A 123 1.40 -12.93 22.91
CA ILE A 123 1.54 -12.56 21.51
C ILE A 123 0.59 -13.39 20.66
N SER A 124 -0.33 -12.73 19.96
CA SER A 124 -1.25 -13.37 19.01
C SER A 124 -0.81 -13.09 17.58
N CYS A 125 -0.42 -14.13 16.85
CA CYS A 125 0.02 -14.01 15.46
C CYS A 125 -0.84 -14.85 14.51
N ARG A 126 -1.01 -14.37 13.28
CA ARG A 126 -1.65 -15.10 12.18
C ARG A 126 -1.04 -14.73 10.84
N THR A 127 -0.95 -15.69 9.93
CA THR A 127 -0.61 -15.43 8.53
C THR A 127 -1.88 -15.16 7.75
N MET A 128 -1.96 -13.98 7.15
CA MET A 128 -2.98 -13.60 6.18
C MET A 128 -2.47 -13.83 4.76
N PHE A 129 -3.36 -14.36 3.92
CA PHE A 129 -3.14 -14.60 2.50
C PHE A 129 -4.17 -13.79 1.72
N TYR A 130 -3.71 -12.88 0.87
CA TYR A 130 -4.57 -12.04 0.03
C TYR A 130 -4.26 -12.28 -1.44
N ARG A 131 -5.24 -12.74 -2.20
CA ARG A 131 -5.14 -12.78 -3.65
C ARG A 131 -6.02 -11.70 -4.24
N GLY A 132 -5.41 -10.67 -4.83
CA GLY A 132 -6.12 -9.59 -5.49
C GLY A 132 -6.89 -10.08 -6.72
N ALA A 133 -8.10 -9.57 -6.91
CA ALA A 133 -8.85 -9.81 -8.15
C ALA A 133 -8.19 -9.04 -9.32
N PRO A 134 -8.28 -9.54 -10.57
CA PRO A 134 -7.86 -8.76 -11.73
C PRO A 134 -8.65 -7.45 -11.85
N LEU A 135 -8.03 -6.41 -12.42
CA LEU A 135 -8.69 -5.12 -12.62
C LEU A 135 -9.95 -5.27 -13.49
N GLY A 136 -11.05 -4.62 -13.08
CA GLY A 136 -12.31 -4.55 -13.82
C GLY A 136 -13.36 -5.61 -13.43
N HIS A 137 -13.13 -6.42 -12.40
CA HIS A 137 -14.07 -7.44 -11.95
C HIS A 137 -15.05 -6.99 -10.84
N GLY A 138 -15.00 -5.72 -10.40
CA GLY A 138 -15.87 -5.19 -9.34
C GLY A 138 -15.57 -5.70 -7.92
N GLU A 139 -14.67 -6.67 -7.79
CA GLU A 139 -14.14 -7.21 -6.55
C GLU A 139 -12.72 -6.70 -6.31
N ILE A 140 -12.33 -6.58 -5.04
CA ILE A 140 -10.96 -6.23 -4.65
C ILE A 140 -10.08 -7.49 -4.56
N LEU A 141 -10.68 -8.64 -4.20
CA LEU A 141 -9.99 -9.90 -3.93
C LEU A 141 -10.65 -11.05 -4.70
N ASP A 142 -9.82 -11.94 -5.24
CA ASP A 142 -10.26 -13.26 -5.68
C ASP A 142 -10.66 -14.09 -4.46
N TYR A 143 -9.83 -14.05 -3.41
CA TYR A 143 -10.10 -14.63 -2.10
C TYR A 143 -9.11 -14.07 -1.07
N ALA A 144 -9.39 -14.31 0.20
CA ALA A 144 -8.41 -14.22 1.27
C ALA A 144 -8.69 -15.30 2.33
N TYR A 145 -7.67 -15.66 3.09
CA TYR A 145 -7.82 -16.52 4.27
C TYR A 145 -6.72 -16.25 5.29
N ALA A 146 -6.87 -16.82 6.49
CA ALA A 146 -5.89 -16.68 7.56
C ALA A 146 -5.55 -18.02 8.17
N LEU A 147 -4.26 -18.26 8.43
CA LEU A 147 -3.78 -19.37 9.24
C LEU A 147 -3.28 -18.83 10.59
N PRO A 148 -3.71 -19.39 11.74
CA PRO A 148 -3.14 -19.04 13.02
C PRO A 148 -1.68 -19.49 13.11
N VAL A 149 -0.86 -18.67 13.78
CA VAL A 149 0.49 -19.09 14.21
C VAL A 149 0.32 -19.74 15.57
N THR A 150 0.65 -21.02 15.66
CA THR A 150 0.26 -21.87 16.81
C THR A 150 1.47 -22.59 17.38
N LYS A 151 1.33 -23.09 18.61
CA LYS A 151 2.24 -24.11 19.12
C LYS A 151 2.02 -25.42 18.33
N PRO A 152 3.07 -26.22 18.10
CA PRO A 152 2.92 -27.49 17.43
C PRO A 152 2.02 -28.45 18.22
N MET A 153 1.34 -29.31 17.49
CA MET A 153 0.53 -30.41 18.04
C MET A 153 1.36 -31.69 18.15
N SER A 154 0.94 -32.63 19.00
CA SER A 154 1.60 -33.93 19.20
C SER A 154 0.58 -35.06 19.39
N GLY A 155 0.92 -36.29 19.05
CA GLY A 155 0.02 -37.45 19.15
C GLY A 155 -1.03 -37.51 18.02
N LYS A 156 -1.99 -38.44 18.14
CA LYS A 156 -3.03 -38.70 17.11
C LYS A 156 -3.91 -37.48 16.84
N ARG A 157 -4.12 -37.16 15.55
CA ARG A 157 -5.02 -36.09 15.10
C ARG A 157 -5.87 -36.56 13.93
N ALA A 158 -6.96 -35.85 13.67
CA ALA A 158 -7.82 -36.12 12.52
C ALA A 158 -8.39 -34.84 11.91
N GLY A 159 -8.89 -34.94 10.69
CA GLY A 159 -9.62 -33.87 10.01
C GLY A 159 -10.50 -34.41 8.89
N MET A 160 -11.28 -33.52 8.27
CA MET A 160 -12.21 -33.86 7.19
C MET A 160 -11.78 -33.19 5.88
N TYR A 161 -11.77 -33.94 4.78
CA TYR A 161 -11.63 -33.41 3.44
C TYR A 161 -12.95 -33.50 2.68
N ASN A 162 -13.23 -32.48 1.86
CA ASN A 162 -14.44 -32.43 1.05
C ASN A 162 -14.14 -31.71 -0.25
N SER A 163 -14.11 -32.46 -1.35
CA SER A 163 -13.91 -31.95 -2.71
C SER A 163 -15.23 -31.69 -3.45
N MET A 164 -16.38 -31.81 -2.77
CA MET A 164 -17.66 -31.40 -3.31
C MET A 164 -17.71 -29.87 -3.44
N ASN A 165 -18.12 -29.41 -4.62
CA ASN A 165 -18.46 -28.03 -4.86
C ASN A 165 -20.00 -27.93 -4.90
N PRO A 166 -20.63 -27.07 -4.08
CA PRO A 166 -22.08 -26.94 -4.05
C PRO A 166 -22.69 -26.36 -5.35
N GLU A 167 -21.86 -25.81 -6.24
CA GLU A 167 -22.30 -25.42 -7.58
C GLU A 167 -22.76 -26.64 -8.40
N ILE A 168 -23.85 -26.47 -9.14
CA ILE A 168 -24.25 -27.41 -10.20
C ILE A 168 -23.11 -27.45 -11.21
N ASP A 169 -22.58 -28.65 -11.47
CA ASP A 169 -21.42 -28.88 -12.36
C ASP A 169 -20.12 -28.16 -11.94
N GLY A 170 -20.03 -27.69 -10.69
CA GLY A 170 -18.81 -27.07 -10.16
C GLY A 170 -17.60 -27.99 -10.25
N GLN A 171 -16.41 -27.42 -10.48
CA GLN A 171 -15.17 -28.19 -10.41
C GLN A 171 -14.92 -28.71 -8.98
N PRO A 172 -14.22 -29.84 -8.79
CA PRO A 172 -13.83 -30.30 -7.46
C PRO A 172 -13.15 -29.19 -6.65
N VAL A 173 -13.49 -29.06 -5.37
CA VAL A 173 -12.79 -28.18 -4.45
C VAL A 173 -11.40 -28.76 -4.19
N PHE A 174 -10.35 -27.95 -4.41
CA PHE A 174 -8.96 -28.38 -4.26
C PHE A 174 -8.61 -28.40 -2.78
N ASN A 175 -8.39 -29.60 -2.25
CA ASN A 175 -8.01 -29.83 -0.86
C ASN A 175 -6.50 -30.11 -0.79
N TRP A 176 -5.73 -29.14 -0.28
CA TRP A 176 -4.28 -29.24 -0.06
C TRP A 176 -3.97 -29.46 1.41
N PHE A 177 -3.60 -30.69 1.76
CA PHE A 177 -3.24 -31.11 3.11
C PHE A 177 -1.77 -30.88 3.36
N THR A 178 -1.45 -30.02 4.30
CA THR A 178 -0.09 -29.66 4.67
C THR A 178 0.32 -30.32 5.98
N LEU A 179 1.52 -30.89 5.98
CA LEU A 179 2.23 -31.37 7.14
C LEU A 179 3.55 -30.62 7.32
N TYR A 180 3.87 -30.29 8.55
CA TYR A 180 5.13 -29.66 8.93
C TYR A 180 5.73 -30.33 10.16
N ASN A 181 7.00 -30.70 10.08
CA ASN A 181 7.76 -31.23 11.21
C ASN A 181 8.32 -30.08 12.06
N ALA A 182 7.73 -29.89 13.23
CA ALA A 182 8.14 -28.87 14.18
C ALA A 182 9.30 -29.30 15.09
N SER A 183 9.71 -30.57 15.05
CA SER A 183 10.81 -31.08 15.88
C SER A 183 12.19 -30.70 15.33
N ALA A 184 13.24 -31.02 16.10
CA ALA A 184 14.64 -30.90 15.70
C ALA A 184 15.19 -32.20 15.07
N SER A 185 14.41 -33.28 15.09
CA SER A 185 14.72 -34.59 14.51
C SER A 185 13.77 -34.91 13.35
N SER A 186 13.97 -36.01 12.64
CA SER A 186 12.96 -36.50 11.72
C SER A 186 11.73 -37.01 12.48
N VAL A 187 10.55 -36.92 11.87
CA VAL A 187 9.31 -37.46 12.42
C VAL A 187 8.67 -38.40 11.39
N ASP A 188 8.29 -39.59 11.84
CA ASP A 188 7.52 -40.54 11.04
C ASP A 188 6.03 -40.43 11.40
N LEU A 189 5.19 -40.21 10.38
CA LEU A 189 3.75 -40.04 10.49
C LEU A 189 3.05 -41.07 9.59
N LYS A 190 2.09 -41.82 10.13
CA LYS A 190 1.18 -42.64 9.35
C LYS A 190 -0.09 -41.86 9.07
N ILE A 191 -0.45 -41.71 7.79
CA ILE A 191 -1.65 -40.98 7.37
C ILE A 191 -2.62 -41.96 6.71
N SER A 192 -3.77 -42.14 7.35
CA SER A 192 -4.84 -43.01 6.89
C SER A 192 -6.00 -42.18 6.35
N LEU A 193 -6.50 -42.54 5.17
CA LEU A 193 -7.66 -41.90 4.55
C LEU A 193 -8.86 -42.83 4.58
N PHE A 194 -10.03 -42.26 4.85
CA PHE A 194 -11.31 -42.96 4.89
C PHE A 194 -12.31 -42.24 4.00
N GLN A 195 -13.23 -42.99 3.42
CA GLN A 195 -14.35 -42.49 2.62
C GLN A 195 -15.48 -42.01 3.54
N THR A 196 -16.51 -41.36 2.98
CA THR A 196 -17.69 -40.90 3.73
C THR A 196 -18.35 -41.99 4.58
N SER A 197 -18.38 -43.23 4.09
CA SER A 197 -18.93 -44.40 4.77
C SER A 197 -18.07 -44.91 5.93
N GLY A 198 -16.82 -44.46 6.03
CA GLY A 198 -15.82 -44.96 6.99
C GLY A 198 -14.94 -46.09 6.46
N SER A 199 -15.18 -46.60 5.24
CA SER A 199 -14.27 -47.57 4.63
C SER A 199 -12.92 -46.92 4.29
N THR A 200 -11.83 -47.64 4.54
CA THR A 200 -10.47 -47.21 4.16
C THR A 200 -10.39 -46.89 2.67
N ASP A 201 -9.85 -45.72 2.31
CA ASP A 201 -9.55 -45.39 0.93
C ASP A 201 -8.18 -45.97 0.53
N THR A 202 -8.19 -47.21 0.07
CA THR A 202 -6.98 -47.91 -0.40
C THR A 202 -6.43 -47.37 -1.71
N ARG A 203 -7.22 -46.59 -2.47
CA ARG A 203 -6.78 -45.99 -3.74
C ARG A 203 -5.83 -44.81 -3.51
N ARG A 204 -5.93 -44.16 -2.35
CA ARG A 204 -5.24 -42.88 -2.03
C ARG A 204 -4.40 -42.96 -0.75
N ALA A 205 -3.95 -44.15 -0.37
CA ALA A 205 -3.15 -44.29 0.83
C ALA A 205 -1.86 -43.46 0.72
N ILE A 206 -1.73 -42.42 1.54
CA ILE A 206 -0.48 -41.66 1.67
C ILE A 206 0.58 -42.52 2.41
N GLY A 207 0.13 -43.35 3.36
CA GLY A 207 0.98 -44.32 4.04
C GLY A 207 1.87 -43.67 5.11
N ASN A 208 3.08 -44.21 5.27
CA ASN A 208 4.07 -43.69 6.20
C ASN A 208 4.88 -42.58 5.52
N VAL A 209 4.97 -41.44 6.20
CA VAL A 209 5.67 -40.24 5.76
C VAL A 209 6.75 -39.91 6.78
N THR A 210 8.00 -39.91 6.34
CA THR A 210 9.10 -39.34 7.11
C THR A 210 9.33 -37.90 6.66
N LEU A 211 9.33 -36.97 7.61
CA LEU A 211 9.65 -35.56 7.41
C LEU A 211 10.98 -35.24 8.10
N ALA A 212 11.90 -34.61 7.38
CA ALA A 212 13.12 -34.07 7.96
C ALA A 212 12.81 -32.92 8.95
N PRO A 213 13.74 -32.54 9.85
CA PRO A 213 13.54 -31.41 10.74
C PRO A 213 13.14 -30.15 9.97
N LYS A 214 12.08 -29.46 10.41
CA LYS A 214 11.54 -28.26 9.75
C LYS A 214 11.00 -28.45 8.33
N GLU A 215 10.96 -29.68 7.82
CA GLU A 215 10.39 -29.95 6.51
C GLU A 215 8.88 -29.73 6.53
N ARG A 216 8.38 -29.09 5.48
CA ARG A 216 6.97 -29.01 5.14
C ARG A 216 6.70 -29.76 3.86
N ARG A 217 5.59 -30.51 3.82
CA ARG A 217 5.11 -31.21 2.64
C ARG A 217 3.60 -31.09 2.49
N ASP A 218 3.15 -30.87 1.27
CA ASP A 218 1.74 -30.72 0.92
C ASP A 218 1.26 -31.92 0.07
N TYR A 219 0.03 -32.36 0.29
CA TYR A 219 -0.61 -33.52 -0.34
C TYR A 219 -2.00 -33.15 -0.86
N ALA A 220 -2.37 -33.67 -2.04
CA ALA A 220 -3.74 -33.55 -2.53
C ALA A 220 -4.65 -34.56 -1.80
N LEU A 221 -5.82 -34.11 -1.33
CA LEU A 221 -6.85 -34.99 -0.75
C LEU A 221 -8.14 -34.97 -1.57
N GLY A 222 -8.35 -35.97 -2.42
CA GLY A 222 -9.65 -36.28 -3.03
C GLY A 222 -9.96 -35.54 -4.31
N HIS A 223 -9.50 -34.30 -4.47
CA HIS A 223 -9.74 -33.53 -5.69
C HIS A 223 -9.03 -34.09 -6.93
N ASP A 224 -7.97 -34.87 -6.71
CA ASP A 224 -7.21 -35.63 -7.72
C ASP A 224 -8.03 -36.78 -8.34
N VAL A 225 -9.09 -37.23 -7.66
CA VAL A 225 -9.99 -38.30 -8.12
C VAL A 225 -11.44 -37.83 -8.31
N GLY A 226 -11.68 -36.51 -8.27
CA GLY A 226 -12.99 -35.89 -8.49
C GLY A 226 -13.64 -35.35 -7.22
N LYS A 227 -14.97 -35.50 -7.11
CA LYS A 227 -15.77 -34.98 -6.01
C LYS A 227 -15.95 -36.06 -4.93
N GLU A 228 -15.07 -36.07 -3.94
CA GLU A 228 -15.04 -37.04 -2.85
C GLU A 228 -15.09 -36.34 -1.49
N THR A 229 -15.60 -37.02 -0.47
CA THR A 229 -15.56 -36.58 0.93
C THR A 229 -15.05 -37.68 1.84
N GLY A 230 -14.45 -37.31 2.96
CA GLY A 230 -14.06 -38.28 3.97
C GLY A 230 -13.18 -37.71 5.07
N THR A 231 -12.63 -38.62 5.86
CA THR A 231 -11.83 -38.32 7.04
C THR A 231 -10.37 -38.72 6.80
N TYR A 232 -9.43 -37.97 7.35
CA TYR A 232 -8.04 -38.39 7.47
C TYR A 232 -7.63 -38.50 8.95
N VAL A 233 -6.75 -39.45 9.25
CA VAL A 233 -6.17 -39.66 10.58
C VAL A 233 -4.65 -39.65 10.47
N ILE A 234 -4.00 -38.91 11.37
CA ILE A 234 -2.55 -38.76 11.48
C ILE A 234 -2.11 -39.45 12.76
N GLU A 235 -1.21 -40.43 12.65
CA GLU A 235 -0.67 -41.20 13.76
C GLU A 235 0.87 -41.09 13.74
N PRO A 236 1.48 -40.26 14.60
CA PRO A 236 2.94 -40.22 14.70
C PRO A 236 3.47 -41.53 15.31
N SER A 237 4.65 -41.98 14.87
CA SER A 237 5.33 -43.14 15.47
C SER A 237 5.73 -42.88 16.93
N ASP A 238 6.02 -41.61 17.24
CA ASP A 238 6.24 -41.08 18.57
C ASP A 238 5.15 -40.06 18.92
N ASN A 239 4.30 -40.37 19.89
CA ASN A 239 3.20 -39.51 20.31
C ASN A 239 3.66 -38.16 20.90
N SER A 240 4.93 -38.02 21.28
CA SER A 240 5.49 -36.76 21.76
C SER A 240 6.03 -35.87 20.64
N ALA A 241 6.21 -36.40 19.43
CA ALA A 241 6.80 -35.66 18.32
C ALA A 241 5.91 -34.47 17.91
N PRO A 242 6.44 -33.23 17.94
CA PRO A 242 5.69 -32.05 17.56
C PRO A 242 5.60 -31.89 16.03
N TYR A 243 4.40 -31.64 15.53
CA TYR A 243 4.12 -31.36 14.12
C TYR A 243 3.01 -30.31 13.98
N VAL A 244 2.75 -29.84 12.76
CA VAL A 244 1.58 -29.01 12.42
C VAL A 244 0.88 -29.64 11.23
N ALA A 245 -0.45 -29.66 11.25
CA ALA A 245 -1.27 -30.20 10.19
C ALA A 245 -2.52 -29.35 9.93
N HIS A 246 -2.79 -29.05 8.66
CA HIS A 246 -4.01 -28.36 8.24
C HIS A 246 -4.31 -28.67 6.77
N LEU A 247 -5.54 -28.38 6.37
CA LEU A 247 -6.08 -28.58 5.05
C LEU A 247 -6.58 -27.24 4.52
N ILE A 248 -6.09 -26.80 3.37
CA ILE A 248 -6.61 -25.59 2.72
C ILE A 248 -7.52 -26.03 1.57
N ARG A 249 -8.76 -25.53 1.57
CA ARG A 249 -9.74 -25.76 0.51
C ARG A 249 -9.73 -24.56 -0.42
N TYR A 250 -9.61 -24.78 -1.73
CA TYR A 250 -9.73 -23.75 -2.76
C TYR A 250 -10.87 -24.10 -3.73
N GLY A 251 -11.83 -23.21 -3.85
CA GLY A 251 -12.94 -23.34 -4.80
C GLY A 251 -12.65 -22.65 -6.12
N ILE A 252 -13.05 -23.27 -7.23
CA ILE A 252 -12.98 -22.67 -8.56
C ILE A 252 -14.39 -22.32 -9.02
N ALA A 253 -14.58 -21.05 -9.39
CA ALA A 253 -15.74 -20.57 -10.13
C ALA A 253 -15.24 -19.78 -11.35
N ASN A 254 -15.88 -19.93 -12.52
CA ASN A 254 -15.50 -19.21 -13.74
C ASN A 254 -14.00 -19.35 -14.12
N ASN A 255 -13.42 -20.55 -13.98
CA ASN A 255 -12.00 -20.86 -14.23
C ASN A 255 -11.00 -20.03 -13.40
N ARG A 256 -11.44 -19.43 -12.29
CA ARG A 256 -10.59 -18.76 -11.31
C ARG A 256 -10.89 -19.30 -9.92
N PHE A 257 -9.94 -19.16 -9.01
CA PHE A 257 -10.23 -19.43 -7.61
C PHE A 257 -11.13 -18.29 -7.06
N SER A 258 -12.28 -18.65 -6.49
CA SER A 258 -13.25 -17.69 -5.93
C SER A 258 -13.24 -17.67 -4.41
N PHE A 259 -12.78 -18.75 -3.77
CA PHE A 259 -12.64 -18.77 -2.32
C PHE A 259 -11.49 -19.67 -1.91
N ALA A 260 -10.97 -19.40 -0.71
CA ALA A 260 -10.08 -20.29 -0.02
C ALA A 260 -10.31 -20.19 1.49
N PHE A 261 -10.20 -21.30 2.22
CA PHE A 261 -10.22 -21.30 3.67
C PHE A 261 -9.48 -22.52 4.24
N PRO A 262 -8.85 -22.40 5.42
CA PRO A 262 -8.17 -23.51 6.05
C PRO A 262 -9.08 -24.26 7.04
N LEU A 263 -8.68 -25.49 7.33
CA LEU A 263 -9.21 -26.36 8.36
C LEU A 263 -8.04 -27.01 9.09
N HIS A 264 -8.05 -26.95 10.41
CA HIS A 264 -7.02 -27.55 11.26
C HIS A 264 -7.30 -29.03 11.48
N ALA A 265 -6.23 -29.83 11.60
CA ALA A 265 -6.34 -31.13 12.22
C ALA A 265 -6.57 -30.95 13.72
N GLN A 266 -7.54 -31.65 14.29
CA GLN A 266 -7.98 -31.44 15.68
C GLN A 266 -7.84 -32.71 16.52
N HIS A 267 -7.84 -32.53 17.83
CA HIS A 267 -8.12 -33.62 18.76
C HIS A 267 -9.60 -34.00 18.69
N LEU A 268 -9.87 -35.29 18.79
CA LEU A 268 -11.24 -35.79 18.93
C LEU A 268 -11.80 -35.34 20.28
N SER A 269 -13.05 -34.86 20.34
CA SER A 269 -13.69 -34.53 21.62
C SER A 269 -15.14 -34.97 21.67
N CYS A 270 -15.57 -35.46 22.83
CA CYS A 270 -16.99 -35.64 23.12
C CYS A 270 -17.60 -34.48 23.92
N GLU A 271 -16.78 -33.52 24.36
CA GLU A 271 -17.27 -32.29 24.99
C GLU A 271 -18.19 -31.52 24.03
N GLU A 272 -19.17 -30.82 24.59
CA GLU A 272 -20.07 -29.95 23.83
C GLU A 272 -19.28 -28.87 23.06
N GLN A 273 -19.36 -28.94 21.74
CA GLN A 273 -18.79 -27.96 20.81
C GLN A 273 -19.89 -26.99 20.37
N THR A 274 -19.63 -25.69 20.45
CA THR A 274 -20.57 -24.64 19.99
C THR A 274 -20.05 -23.97 18.72
N LEU A 275 -20.79 -24.18 17.63
CA LEU A 275 -20.50 -23.72 16.27
C LEU A 275 -21.46 -22.61 15.84
N PRO A 276 -21.07 -21.72 14.92
CA PRO A 276 -22.01 -20.78 14.30
C PRO A 276 -22.92 -21.48 13.29
N ALA A 277 -24.17 -21.03 13.23
CA ALA A 277 -25.07 -21.24 12.10
C ALA A 277 -25.40 -19.89 11.44
N SER A 278 -25.48 -19.86 10.13
CA SER A 278 -25.74 -18.63 9.37
C SER A 278 -26.18 -18.93 7.95
N THR A 279 -27.30 -18.33 7.55
CA THR A 279 -27.80 -18.27 6.17
C THR A 279 -27.86 -16.82 5.69
N MET A 280 -27.12 -15.91 6.33
CA MET A 280 -27.05 -14.48 6.01
C MET A 280 -26.42 -14.26 4.64
N ASP A 281 -26.98 -13.30 3.88
CA ASP A 281 -26.64 -12.93 2.49
C ASP A 281 -26.52 -14.14 1.55
N PRO A 282 -27.49 -14.35 0.63
CA PRO A 282 -27.85 -15.67 0.07
C PRO A 282 -26.77 -16.76 0.23
N ALA A 283 -26.81 -17.51 1.34
CA ALA A 283 -25.75 -18.46 1.67
C ALA A 283 -26.32 -19.81 2.06
N THR A 284 -25.62 -20.87 1.68
CA THR A 284 -25.88 -22.24 2.15
C THR A 284 -24.95 -22.59 3.30
N ASN A 285 -25.50 -23.24 4.32
CA ASN A 285 -24.80 -23.64 5.52
C ASN A 285 -24.94 -25.16 5.74
N TRP A 286 -23.79 -25.82 5.85
CA TRP A 286 -23.68 -27.25 6.11
C TRP A 286 -22.94 -27.50 7.41
N LEU A 287 -23.49 -28.37 8.25
CA LEU A 287 -22.77 -28.96 9.37
C LEU A 287 -22.11 -30.25 8.88
N GLU A 288 -20.78 -30.32 8.96
CA GLU A 288 -19.99 -31.52 8.75
C GLU A 288 -19.64 -32.16 10.09
N LEU A 289 -19.89 -33.46 10.20
CA LEU A 289 -19.55 -34.28 11.36
C LEU A 289 -18.70 -35.46 10.91
N ALA A 290 -17.67 -35.81 11.67
CA ALA A 290 -16.95 -37.05 11.46
C ALA A 290 -16.69 -37.77 12.78
N ASN A 291 -16.65 -39.09 12.71
CA ASN A 291 -16.24 -39.97 13.79
C ASN A 291 -14.91 -40.62 13.41
N PRO A 292 -13.75 -40.09 13.81
CA PRO A 292 -12.46 -40.67 13.45
C PRO A 292 -12.01 -41.85 14.34
N SER A 293 -12.92 -42.37 15.17
CA SER A 293 -12.67 -43.56 16.01
C SER A 293 -12.99 -44.85 15.26
N ASP A 294 -12.53 -45.97 15.82
CA ASP A 294 -12.77 -47.32 15.30
C ASP A 294 -14.11 -47.93 15.78
N SER A 295 -14.91 -47.18 16.54
CA SER A 295 -16.20 -47.60 17.08
C SER A 295 -17.32 -46.65 16.65
N PRO A 296 -18.58 -47.13 16.49
CA PRO A 296 -19.70 -46.25 16.19
C PRO A 296 -19.92 -45.22 17.32
N THR A 297 -20.25 -43.98 16.97
CA THR A 297 -20.51 -42.91 17.95
C THR A 297 -21.84 -42.22 17.69
N ASP A 298 -22.66 -42.12 18.73
CA ASP A 298 -23.92 -41.37 18.72
C ASP A 298 -23.64 -39.90 19.04
N VAL A 299 -24.11 -39.01 18.17
CA VAL A 299 -23.87 -37.57 18.22
C VAL A 299 -25.19 -36.82 18.42
N ALA A 300 -25.32 -36.09 19.51
CA ALA A 300 -26.42 -35.16 19.74
C ALA A 300 -26.14 -33.83 19.02
N ILE A 301 -27.14 -33.35 18.27
CA ILE A 301 -27.09 -32.12 17.50
C ILE A 301 -28.28 -31.26 17.90
N ASP A 302 -28.02 -30.08 18.46
CA ASP A 302 -29.03 -29.08 18.75
C ASP A 302 -28.76 -27.81 17.94
N VAL A 303 -29.80 -27.27 17.28
CA VAL A 303 -29.70 -25.99 16.55
C VAL A 303 -30.55 -24.94 17.26
N PHE A 304 -30.00 -23.76 17.50
CA PHE A 304 -30.65 -22.65 18.17
C PHE A 304 -30.66 -21.41 17.27
N SER A 305 -31.69 -20.58 17.41
CA SER A 305 -31.75 -19.24 16.81
C SER A 305 -30.76 -18.28 17.50
N SER A 306 -30.56 -17.09 16.93
CA SER A 306 -29.77 -16.03 17.56
C SER A 306 -30.25 -15.64 18.97
N ALA A 307 -31.56 -15.73 19.21
CA ALA A 307 -32.17 -15.46 20.52
C ALA A 307 -32.03 -16.62 21.52
N GLY A 308 -31.46 -17.75 21.11
CA GLY A 308 -31.30 -18.93 21.97
C GLY A 308 -32.49 -19.89 22.00
N THR A 309 -33.47 -19.71 21.12
CA THR A 309 -34.60 -20.64 20.98
C THR A 309 -34.12 -21.89 20.26
N LYS A 310 -34.29 -23.07 20.86
CA LYS A 310 -34.00 -24.34 20.19
C LYS A 310 -34.97 -24.55 19.02
N LEU A 311 -34.42 -24.68 17.81
CA LEU A 311 -35.14 -24.88 16.56
C LEU A 311 -35.18 -26.36 16.15
N HIS A 312 -34.13 -27.12 16.47
CA HIS A 312 -33.99 -28.52 16.10
C HIS A 312 -33.17 -29.30 17.12
N SER A 313 -33.43 -30.60 17.21
CA SER A 313 -32.70 -31.56 18.05
C SER A 313 -32.74 -32.92 17.37
N GLU A 314 -31.59 -33.54 17.13
CA GLU A 314 -31.49 -34.91 16.65
C GLU A 314 -30.29 -35.66 17.27
N VAL A 315 -30.37 -36.99 17.28
CA VAL A 315 -29.23 -37.87 17.58
C VAL A 315 -28.90 -38.66 16.33
N ARG A 316 -27.62 -38.66 15.94
CA ARG A 316 -27.13 -39.33 14.74
C ARG A 316 -25.99 -40.29 15.07
N THR A 317 -26.15 -41.56 14.70
CA THR A 317 -25.08 -42.57 14.81
C THR A 317 -24.13 -42.44 13.62
N LEU A 318 -22.84 -42.26 13.90
CA LEU A 318 -21.77 -42.26 12.90
C LEU A 318 -21.00 -43.58 13.01
N ALA A 319 -20.90 -44.31 11.90
CA ALA A 319 -20.04 -45.51 11.83
C ALA A 319 -18.55 -45.15 12.07
N PRO A 320 -17.70 -46.14 12.37
CA PRO A 320 -16.26 -45.92 12.50
C PRO A 320 -15.69 -45.20 11.27
N PHE A 321 -14.88 -44.17 11.49
CA PHE A 321 -14.26 -43.32 10.47
C PHE A 321 -15.22 -42.56 9.51
N ALA A 322 -16.53 -42.69 9.70
CA ALA A 322 -17.52 -42.13 8.80
C ALA A 322 -17.69 -40.61 8.97
N GLN A 323 -18.17 -39.97 7.89
CA GLN A 323 -18.52 -38.56 7.84
C GLN A 323 -20.01 -38.40 7.51
N SER A 324 -20.64 -37.38 8.07
CA SER A 324 -22.04 -37.03 7.82
C SER A 324 -22.22 -35.53 7.62
N HIS A 325 -23.26 -35.16 6.88
CA HIS A 325 -23.60 -33.77 6.55
C HIS A 325 -25.04 -33.47 6.97
N LEU A 326 -25.29 -32.30 7.54
CA LEU A 326 -26.63 -31.79 7.84
C LEU A 326 -26.81 -30.42 7.16
N TYR A 327 -27.87 -30.28 6.37
CA TYR A 327 -28.21 -29.03 5.69
C TYR A 327 -28.93 -28.09 6.66
N VAL A 328 -28.24 -27.05 7.10
CA VAL A 328 -28.69 -26.19 8.22
C VAL A 328 -29.76 -25.19 7.78
N ASN A 329 -29.78 -24.76 6.50
CA ASN A 329 -30.78 -23.80 6.01
C ASN A 329 -32.22 -24.28 6.20
N ALA A 330 -32.48 -25.58 6.05
CA ALA A 330 -33.81 -26.16 6.23
C ALA A 330 -34.33 -26.02 7.68
N ILE A 331 -33.42 -25.84 8.64
CA ILE A 331 -33.71 -25.68 10.06
C ILE A 331 -33.74 -24.20 10.46
N LEU A 332 -32.71 -23.45 10.06
CA LEU A 332 -32.51 -22.05 10.48
C LEU A 332 -33.42 -21.07 9.73
N GLY A 333 -33.86 -21.44 8.52
CA GLY A 333 -34.51 -20.54 7.58
C GLY A 333 -33.52 -19.67 6.80
N GLU A 334 -34.03 -18.88 5.87
CA GLU A 334 -33.23 -17.96 5.05
C GLU A 334 -32.81 -16.72 5.86
N LYS A 335 -31.64 -16.15 5.53
CA LYS A 335 -31.13 -14.88 6.10
C LYS A 335 -31.14 -14.80 7.62
N SER A 336 -30.84 -15.91 8.28
CA SER A 336 -30.92 -16.07 9.72
C SER A 336 -29.56 -16.46 10.28
N VAL A 337 -29.30 -16.12 11.55
CA VAL A 337 -28.08 -16.52 12.27
C VAL A 337 -28.46 -17.24 13.56
N GLY A 338 -27.59 -18.13 14.01
CA GLY A 338 -27.83 -18.97 15.17
C GLY A 338 -26.57 -19.71 15.63
N THR A 339 -26.78 -20.75 16.43
CA THR A 339 -25.71 -21.61 16.93
C THR A 339 -26.07 -23.08 16.77
N ILE A 340 -25.07 -23.93 16.56
CA ILE A 340 -25.20 -25.39 16.60
C ILE A 340 -24.40 -25.88 17.79
N LYS A 341 -24.99 -26.76 18.59
CA LYS A 341 -24.31 -27.51 19.64
C LYS A 341 -24.19 -28.96 19.23
N VAL A 342 -23.00 -29.51 19.39
CA VAL A 342 -22.70 -30.89 19.06
C VAL A 342 -21.97 -31.55 20.23
N SER A 343 -22.42 -32.72 20.66
CA SER A 343 -21.75 -33.52 21.70
C SER A 343 -21.95 -35.01 21.42
N CYS A 344 -21.11 -35.87 22.00
CA CYS A 344 -21.43 -37.30 22.01
C CYS A 344 -22.55 -37.58 23.00
N VAL A 345 -23.37 -38.60 22.71
CA VAL A 345 -24.32 -39.17 23.68
C VAL A 345 -23.62 -40.16 24.62
N ASN A 346 -22.59 -40.84 24.12
CA ASN A 346 -21.79 -41.83 24.84
C ASN A 346 -20.34 -41.35 24.98
N ASP A 347 -19.62 -41.81 26.02
CA ASP A 347 -18.22 -41.45 26.30
C ASP A 347 -17.20 -42.14 25.36
N ASN A 348 -17.36 -41.97 24.04
CA ASN A 348 -16.47 -42.53 23.03
C ASN A 348 -15.22 -41.66 22.78
N GLU A 349 -14.33 -42.07 21.86
CA GLU A 349 -13.05 -41.38 21.60
C GLU A 349 -13.18 -39.93 21.08
N GLY A 350 -14.39 -39.47 20.72
CA GLY A 350 -14.66 -38.09 20.32
C GLY A 350 -15.03 -37.92 18.84
N ILE A 351 -15.55 -36.74 18.51
CA ILE A 351 -15.98 -36.36 17.16
C ILE A 351 -15.26 -35.11 16.66
N LEU A 352 -15.34 -34.91 15.36
CA LEU A 352 -15.04 -33.63 14.70
C LEU A 352 -16.34 -32.99 14.24
N ALA A 353 -16.49 -31.69 14.45
CA ALA A 353 -17.63 -30.94 13.94
C ALA A 353 -17.15 -29.61 13.33
N GLN A 354 -17.70 -29.24 12.18
CA GLN A 354 -17.46 -27.93 11.57
C GLN A 354 -18.67 -27.42 10.81
N SER A 355 -18.84 -26.10 10.77
CA SER A 355 -19.88 -25.41 10.02
C SER A 355 -19.25 -24.76 8.79
N LEU A 356 -19.80 -25.05 7.62
CA LEU A 356 -19.36 -24.53 6.32
C LEU A 356 -20.39 -23.57 5.77
N PHE A 357 -19.91 -22.47 5.20
CA PHE A 357 -20.74 -21.43 4.62
C PHE A 357 -20.32 -21.21 3.18
N TYR A 358 -21.27 -21.24 2.25
CA TYR A 358 -21.06 -20.96 0.84
C TYR A 358 -22.02 -19.86 0.41
N GLY A 359 -21.46 -18.71 0.06
CA GLY A 359 -22.22 -17.54 -0.36
C GLY A 359 -22.48 -17.52 -1.85
N HIS A 360 -23.66 -17.01 -2.21
CA HIS A 360 -24.16 -16.94 -3.57
C HIS A 360 -24.43 -15.49 -3.96
N PRO A 361 -24.24 -15.12 -5.24
CA PRO A 361 -24.48 -13.76 -5.71
C PRO A 361 -25.93 -13.30 -5.49
N SER A 362 -26.87 -14.25 -5.54
CA SER A 362 -28.29 -13.98 -5.26
C SER A 362 -29.03 -15.24 -4.81
N THR A 363 -30.22 -15.06 -4.24
CA THR A 363 -31.08 -16.20 -3.87
C THR A 363 -31.43 -17.02 -5.12
N GLY A 364 -31.18 -18.33 -5.06
CA GLY A 364 -31.50 -19.27 -6.15
C GLY A 364 -30.38 -19.47 -7.18
N THR A 365 -29.29 -18.70 -7.13
CA THR A 365 -28.08 -19.03 -7.90
C THR A 365 -27.29 -20.12 -7.21
N THR A 366 -26.69 -21.02 -7.99
CA THR A 366 -25.85 -22.11 -7.45
C THR A 366 -24.38 -21.75 -7.41
N THR A 367 -23.95 -20.72 -8.15
CA THR A 367 -22.58 -20.18 -8.13
C THR A 367 -22.16 -19.78 -6.72
N VAL A 368 -20.95 -20.17 -6.33
CA VAL A 368 -20.34 -19.86 -5.04
C VAL A 368 -19.29 -18.78 -5.25
N GLU A 369 -19.55 -17.61 -4.67
CA GLU A 369 -18.65 -16.46 -4.76
C GLU A 369 -17.64 -16.44 -3.62
N TRP A 370 -18.08 -16.78 -2.41
CA TRP A 370 -17.22 -16.84 -1.23
C TRP A 370 -17.57 -18.07 -0.39
N ALA A 371 -16.60 -18.53 0.39
CA ALA A 371 -16.86 -19.57 1.38
C ALA A 371 -15.90 -19.44 2.55
N TYR A 372 -16.34 -19.87 3.72
CA TYR A 372 -15.49 -20.00 4.90
C TYR A 372 -15.98 -21.16 5.77
N ALA A 373 -15.17 -21.53 6.76
CA ALA A 373 -15.47 -22.58 7.69
C ALA A 373 -15.23 -22.13 9.13
N SER A 374 -15.98 -22.72 10.05
CA SER A 374 -15.80 -22.58 11.48
C SER A 374 -15.73 -23.98 12.09
N GLN A 375 -14.62 -24.32 12.74
CA GLN A 375 -14.48 -25.62 13.39
C GLN A 375 -14.91 -25.56 14.84
N GLY A 376 -15.46 -26.67 15.32
CA GLY A 376 -15.87 -26.84 16.69
C GLY A 376 -14.62 -26.93 17.54
N VAL A 377 -14.56 -26.12 18.58
CA VAL A 377 -13.47 -26.16 19.55
C VAL A 377 -13.99 -26.76 20.83
N ARG A 378 -13.11 -27.48 21.52
CA ARG A 378 -13.38 -27.90 22.90
C ARG A 378 -13.73 -26.68 23.73
N LYS A 379 -14.61 -26.85 24.71
CA LYS A 379 -14.99 -25.78 25.63
C LYS A 379 -13.77 -25.47 26.48
N SER A 380 -12.87 -24.61 25.99
CA SER A 380 -11.64 -24.23 26.69
C SER A 380 -12.03 -23.65 28.05
N GLN A 381 -11.80 -24.45 29.10
CA GLN A 381 -12.27 -24.19 30.46
C GLN A 381 -11.47 -23.09 31.19
N THR A 382 -10.60 -22.34 30.53
CA THR A 382 -9.78 -21.38 31.26
C THR A 382 -10.57 -20.10 31.54
N SER A 383 -10.97 -19.96 32.80
CA SER A 383 -11.63 -18.81 33.43
C SER A 383 -10.96 -17.47 33.21
N ASN A 384 -9.67 -17.51 32.89
CA ASN A 384 -8.77 -16.38 32.94
C ASN A 384 -8.21 -16.08 31.54
N CYS A 385 -8.99 -16.27 30.48
CA CYS A 385 -8.53 -15.97 29.13
C CYS A 385 -9.20 -14.68 28.61
N SER A 386 -8.41 -13.66 28.30
CA SER A 386 -8.84 -12.52 27.49
C SER A 386 -8.40 -12.72 26.03
N PRO A 387 -9.29 -13.21 25.16
CA PRO A 387 -8.98 -13.42 23.76
C PRO A 387 -8.59 -12.14 22.99
N VAL A 388 -7.61 -12.27 22.08
CA VAL A 388 -7.16 -11.20 21.15
C VAL A 388 -7.74 -11.39 19.76
N ILE A 389 -8.52 -10.41 19.30
CA ILE A 389 -9.26 -10.44 18.03
C ILE A 389 -8.69 -9.36 17.09
N PRO A 390 -8.04 -9.70 15.95
CA PRO A 390 -7.39 -8.70 15.09
C PRO A 390 -8.42 -7.89 14.28
N VAL A 391 -8.54 -6.61 14.55
CA VAL A 391 -9.48 -5.75 13.81
C VAL A 391 -8.71 -5.03 12.72
N ASN A 392 -9.09 -5.26 11.47
CA ASN A 392 -8.44 -4.64 10.33
C ASN A 392 -9.46 -4.29 9.25
N THR A 393 -9.72 -2.99 9.07
CA THR A 393 -10.66 -2.44 8.08
C THR A 393 -9.97 -1.93 6.82
N TYR A 394 -8.69 -2.28 6.59
CA TYR A 394 -8.01 -2.03 5.32
C TYR A 394 -8.72 -2.73 4.15
N LEU A 395 -8.51 -2.20 2.95
CA LEU A 395 -9.20 -2.61 1.72
C LEU A 395 -10.74 -2.53 1.81
N GLY A 396 -11.26 -1.71 2.73
CA GLY A 396 -12.70 -1.55 2.92
C GLY A 396 -13.37 -2.70 3.66
N ALA A 397 -12.60 -3.51 4.40
CA ALA A 397 -13.15 -4.67 5.10
C ALA A 397 -14.08 -4.30 6.26
N ALA A 398 -15.27 -4.89 6.27
CA ALA A 398 -16.19 -4.88 7.41
C ALA A 398 -15.84 -6.04 8.36
N ASN A 399 -15.66 -5.74 9.64
CA ASN A 399 -15.29 -6.73 10.66
C ASN A 399 -16.51 -7.04 11.54
N TRP A 400 -16.93 -8.30 11.58
CA TRP A 400 -18.08 -8.80 12.33
C TRP A 400 -17.62 -9.83 13.36
N LEU A 401 -17.64 -9.45 14.64
CA LEU A 401 -17.32 -10.35 15.74
C LEU A 401 -18.58 -11.14 16.13
N ALA A 402 -18.62 -12.42 15.76
CA ALA A 402 -19.67 -13.34 16.14
C ALA A 402 -19.35 -13.95 17.51
N ILE A 403 -20.18 -13.69 18.52
CA ILE A 403 -20.05 -14.25 19.86
C ILE A 403 -21.23 -15.18 20.12
N ARG A 404 -20.92 -16.39 20.58
CA ARG A 404 -21.86 -17.46 20.82
C ARG A 404 -21.83 -17.80 22.30
N ASN A 405 -23.00 -17.94 22.90
CA ASN A 405 -23.13 -18.29 24.31
C ASN A 405 -23.50 -19.76 24.43
N GLY A 406 -22.55 -20.60 24.83
CA GLY A 406 -22.76 -22.03 25.05
C GLY A 406 -23.45 -22.38 26.38
N THR A 407 -23.98 -21.41 27.13
CA THR A 407 -24.60 -21.61 28.45
C THR A 407 -26.12 -21.37 28.42
N SER A 408 -26.81 -21.85 29.44
CA SER A 408 -28.26 -21.64 29.63
C SER A 408 -28.62 -20.30 30.28
N ARG A 409 -27.65 -19.39 30.48
CA ARG A 409 -27.86 -18.07 31.09
C ARG A 409 -27.42 -16.97 30.14
N VAL A 410 -28.00 -15.78 30.25
CA VAL A 410 -27.50 -14.60 29.51
C VAL A 410 -26.11 -14.26 30.02
N LEU A 411 -25.18 -14.00 29.10
CA LEU A 411 -23.82 -13.55 29.41
C LEU A 411 -23.64 -12.10 28.98
N ASN A 412 -22.73 -11.39 29.64
CA ASN A 412 -22.29 -10.06 29.22
C ASN A 412 -20.82 -10.14 28.76
N ALA A 413 -20.54 -9.53 27.63
CA ALA A 413 -19.21 -9.41 27.07
C ALA A 413 -18.78 -7.94 27.01
N ASN A 414 -17.59 -7.63 27.50
CA ASN A 414 -16.98 -6.32 27.37
C ASN A 414 -15.91 -6.37 26.27
N ILE A 415 -16.01 -5.47 25.31
CA ILE A 415 -15.08 -5.37 24.18
C ILE A 415 -14.32 -4.05 24.27
N GLN A 416 -12.99 -4.13 24.22
CA GLN A 416 -12.12 -2.96 24.13
C GLN A 416 -11.25 -3.07 22.89
N THR A 417 -11.09 -1.98 22.16
CA THR A 417 -10.28 -1.94 20.93
C THR A 417 -9.00 -1.14 21.13
N PHE A 418 -7.91 -1.60 20.51
CA PHE A 418 -6.58 -1.01 20.54
C PHE A 418 -6.05 -0.87 19.11
N ASN A 419 -5.45 0.27 18.79
CA ASN A 419 -4.93 0.56 17.46
C ASN A 419 -3.50 -0.01 17.25
N LEU A 420 -2.89 0.29 16.09
CA LEU A 420 -1.52 -0.14 15.76
C LEU A 420 -0.46 0.32 16.76
N GLU A 421 -0.68 1.43 17.46
CA GLU A 421 0.25 1.98 18.46
C GLU A 421 -0.06 1.50 19.89
N GLY A 422 -1.14 0.74 20.07
CA GLY A 422 -1.62 0.25 21.35
C GLY A 422 -2.41 1.25 22.19
N ALA A 423 -2.79 2.38 21.60
CA ALA A 423 -3.76 3.27 22.21
C ALA A 423 -5.17 2.68 22.11
N SER A 424 -5.93 2.80 23.20
CA SER A 424 -7.34 2.40 23.18
C SER A 424 -8.10 3.28 22.20
N ALA A 425 -8.74 2.65 21.20
CA ALA A 425 -9.44 3.36 20.14
C ALA A 425 -10.83 3.85 20.58
N LYS A 426 -11.51 3.10 21.46
CA LYS A 426 -12.79 3.45 22.09
C LYS A 426 -12.90 2.88 23.50
N PRO A 427 -13.74 3.50 24.37
CA PRO A 427 -14.13 2.91 25.65
C PRO A 427 -14.73 1.52 25.49
N ALA A 428 -14.56 0.68 26.51
CA ALA A 428 -15.11 -0.66 26.51
C ALA A 428 -16.65 -0.64 26.36
N GLN A 429 -17.19 -1.52 25.51
CA GLN A 429 -18.62 -1.65 25.28
C GLN A 429 -19.14 -2.99 25.80
N ALA A 430 -20.23 -2.94 26.56
CA ALA A 430 -20.89 -4.12 27.10
C ALA A 430 -21.98 -4.63 26.15
N HIS A 431 -21.98 -5.93 25.86
CA HIS A 431 -22.94 -6.59 24.99
C HIS A 431 -23.56 -7.79 25.71
N ALA A 432 -24.88 -7.81 25.81
CA ALA A 432 -25.60 -8.98 26.30
C ALA A 432 -25.71 -10.05 25.20
N ILE A 433 -25.56 -11.30 25.58
CA ILE A 433 -25.62 -12.46 24.68
C ILE A 433 -26.63 -13.45 25.28
N ALA A 434 -27.72 -13.69 24.56
CA ALA A 434 -28.79 -14.58 25.02
C ALA A 434 -28.27 -15.99 25.33
N ALA A 435 -28.88 -16.68 26.30
CA ALA A 435 -28.60 -18.07 26.63
C ALA A 435 -28.71 -18.97 25.40
N ASN A 436 -27.71 -19.80 25.09
CA ASN A 436 -27.64 -20.61 23.86
C ASN A 436 -27.76 -19.78 22.56
N GLY A 437 -27.59 -18.47 22.63
CA GLY A 437 -27.78 -17.54 21.52
C GLY A 437 -26.47 -17.08 20.89
N ARG A 438 -26.61 -16.13 19.96
CA ARG A 438 -25.51 -15.52 19.22
C ARG A 438 -25.73 -14.01 19.10
N ASN A 439 -24.66 -13.23 19.20
CA ASN A 439 -24.64 -11.81 18.94
C ASN A 439 -23.49 -11.47 17.97
N ASP A 440 -23.80 -10.72 16.91
CA ASP A 440 -22.85 -10.33 15.87
C ASP A 440 -22.58 -8.83 15.97
N ILE A 441 -21.34 -8.48 16.33
CA ILE A 441 -20.95 -7.10 16.63
C ILE A 441 -20.15 -6.54 15.46
N ALA A 442 -20.65 -5.46 14.87
CA ALA A 442 -19.98 -4.71 13.81
C ALA A 442 -18.80 -3.91 14.38
N LEU A 443 -17.64 -4.55 14.57
CA LEU A 443 -16.44 -3.88 15.09
C LEU A 443 -16.00 -2.70 14.21
N HIS A 444 -16.29 -2.76 12.91
CA HIS A 444 -16.02 -1.67 11.95
C HIS A 444 -16.88 -0.42 12.16
N ASP A 445 -17.98 -0.48 12.91
CA ASP A 445 -18.74 0.70 13.35
C ASP A 445 -18.18 1.30 14.65
N ILE A 446 -17.42 0.50 15.41
CA ILE A 446 -16.76 0.93 16.65
C ILE A 446 -15.43 1.61 16.33
N VAL A 447 -14.66 1.04 15.41
CA VAL A 447 -13.36 1.60 14.98
C VAL A 447 -13.50 2.47 13.75
N ASP A 448 -12.47 3.26 13.44
CA ASP A 448 -12.46 4.08 12.24
C ASP A 448 -12.24 3.24 10.95
N TRP A 449 -12.48 3.85 9.80
CA TRP A 449 -12.08 3.32 8.52
C TRP A 449 -10.54 3.24 8.40
N ASN A 450 -10.01 2.24 7.69
CA ASN A 450 -8.57 1.93 7.64
C ASN A 450 -7.91 1.71 9.01
N PHE A 451 -8.69 1.24 9.97
CA PHE A 451 -8.16 0.80 11.25
C PHE A 451 -7.37 -0.50 11.07
N ALA A 452 -6.27 -0.62 11.80
CA ALA A 452 -5.65 -1.89 12.10
C ALA A 452 -5.28 -1.90 13.59
N GLY A 453 -5.37 -3.06 14.21
CA GLY A 453 -5.24 -3.22 15.65
C GLY A 453 -5.88 -4.52 16.10
N PHE A 454 -6.33 -4.56 17.35
CA PHE A 454 -7.09 -5.69 17.87
C PHE A 454 -8.16 -5.25 18.87
N ALA A 455 -9.07 -6.17 19.16
CA ALA A 455 -10.01 -6.08 20.25
C ALA A 455 -9.67 -7.13 21.30
N THR A 456 -9.74 -6.75 22.57
CA THR A 456 -9.84 -7.70 23.68
C THR A 456 -11.30 -7.94 23.99
N PHE A 457 -11.56 -9.12 24.53
CA PHE A 457 -12.90 -9.53 24.93
C PHE A 457 -12.81 -10.13 26.33
N ASN A 458 -13.57 -9.55 27.25
CA ASN A 458 -13.69 -10.07 28.60
C ASN A 458 -15.15 -10.51 28.82
N SER A 459 -15.35 -11.79 29.08
CA SER A 459 -16.68 -12.33 29.39
C SER A 459 -16.59 -13.44 30.42
N THR A 460 -17.70 -13.68 31.10
CA THR A 460 -17.89 -14.87 31.94
C THR A 460 -17.88 -16.15 31.10
N PHE A 461 -17.39 -17.24 31.68
CA PHE A 461 -17.28 -18.58 31.07
C PHE A 461 -18.38 -19.00 30.08
N GLY A 462 -17.96 -19.74 29.07
CA GLY A 462 -18.85 -20.48 28.18
C GLY A 462 -19.21 -19.78 26.87
N THR A 463 -18.49 -18.72 26.51
CA THR A 463 -18.58 -18.12 25.17
C THR A 463 -17.62 -18.78 24.19
N SER A 464 -18.00 -18.85 22.92
CA SER A 464 -17.06 -19.04 21.80
C SER A 464 -17.21 -17.89 20.82
N GLN A 465 -16.13 -17.51 20.18
CA GLN A 465 -16.13 -16.31 19.34
C GLN A 465 -15.31 -16.51 18.06
N GLU A 466 -15.60 -15.68 17.07
CA GLU A 466 -14.98 -15.73 15.75
C GLU A 466 -15.13 -14.37 15.10
N LEU A 467 -14.10 -13.94 14.38
CA LEU A 467 -14.17 -12.70 13.63
C LEU A 467 -14.34 -13.02 12.14
N LEU A 468 -15.37 -12.46 11.52
CA LEU A 468 -15.56 -12.49 10.07
C LEU A 468 -15.08 -11.17 9.49
N ARG A 469 -14.09 -11.22 8.62
CA ARG A 469 -13.59 -10.04 7.88
C ARG A 469 -14.15 -10.10 6.45
N VAL A 470 -15.11 -9.23 6.17
CA VAL A 470 -15.93 -9.20 4.96
C VAL A 470 -15.43 -8.11 4.01
N TYR A 471 -15.12 -8.45 2.77
CA TYR A 471 -14.69 -7.52 1.73
C TYR A 471 -15.85 -7.27 0.78
N PRO A 472 -16.46 -6.07 0.81
CA PRO A 472 -17.56 -5.75 -0.09
C PRO A 472 -17.06 -5.50 -1.53
N ARG A 473 -17.94 -5.74 -2.49
CA ARG A 473 -17.82 -5.30 -3.88
C ARG A 473 -18.12 -3.81 -4.00
N GLU A 474 -17.88 -3.25 -5.19
CA GLU A 474 -18.23 -1.86 -5.50
C GLU A 474 -19.73 -1.56 -5.36
N ASP A 475 -20.60 -2.55 -5.56
CA ASP A 475 -22.06 -2.43 -5.39
C ASP A 475 -22.54 -2.65 -3.94
N GLY A 476 -21.62 -2.95 -3.02
CA GLY A 476 -21.91 -3.20 -1.60
C GLY A 476 -22.29 -4.64 -1.26
N THR A 477 -22.40 -5.55 -2.23
CA THR A 477 -22.57 -6.99 -1.96
C THR A 477 -21.29 -7.63 -1.42
N ILE A 478 -21.38 -8.80 -0.81
CA ILE A 478 -20.20 -9.49 -0.28
C ILE A 478 -19.37 -10.08 -1.43
N GLY A 479 -18.11 -9.67 -1.55
CA GLY A 479 -17.16 -10.24 -2.51
C GLY A 479 -16.34 -11.39 -1.91
N ALA A 480 -15.81 -11.22 -0.70
CA ALA A 480 -15.05 -12.27 -0.01
C ALA A 480 -15.26 -12.21 1.50
N ILE A 481 -15.14 -13.36 2.18
CA ILE A 481 -15.15 -13.44 3.65
C ILE A 481 -13.91 -14.20 4.10
N VAL A 482 -13.21 -13.66 5.09
CA VAL A 482 -12.17 -14.37 5.84
C VAL A 482 -12.72 -14.72 7.22
N GLY A 483 -12.90 -16.02 7.46
CA GLY A 483 -13.17 -16.54 8.80
C GLY A 483 -11.90 -16.60 9.64
N LEU A 484 -11.89 -15.88 10.76
CA LEU A 484 -10.84 -15.93 11.78
C LEU A 484 -11.38 -16.74 12.95
N GLY A 485 -11.32 -18.07 12.78
CA GLY A 485 -11.97 -19.05 13.64
C GLY A 485 -11.55 -18.98 15.12
N PRO A 486 -12.30 -19.65 16.01
CA PRO A 486 -12.05 -19.65 17.46
C PRO A 486 -10.64 -20.12 17.86
N ASP A 487 -10.07 -21.09 17.15
CA ASP A 487 -8.69 -21.57 17.36
C ASP A 487 -7.61 -20.51 17.04
N THR A 488 -8.00 -19.43 16.35
CA THR A 488 -7.08 -18.33 15.97
C THR A 488 -7.01 -17.22 17.00
N ILE A 489 -7.73 -17.36 18.10
CA ILE A 489 -7.86 -16.32 19.11
C ILE A 489 -7.00 -16.72 20.29
N SER A 490 -5.82 -16.10 20.40
CA SER A 490 -4.87 -16.39 21.47
C SER A 490 -5.46 -16.00 22.82
N CYS A 491 -5.32 -16.90 23.79
CA CYS A 491 -5.73 -16.68 25.17
C CYS A 491 -4.62 -16.05 25.99
N ILE A 492 -4.92 -14.92 26.61
CA ILE A 492 -4.03 -14.26 27.57
C ILE A 492 -4.54 -14.53 28.98
N PRO A 493 -3.70 -15.06 29.88
CA PRO A 493 -4.01 -15.12 31.30
C PRO A 493 -4.42 -13.74 31.82
N THR A 494 -5.63 -13.61 32.35
CA THR A 494 -6.01 -12.42 33.13
C THR A 494 -5.22 -12.48 34.43
N VAL A 495 -4.26 -11.56 34.57
CA VAL A 495 -3.61 -11.31 35.86
C VAL A 495 -4.66 -10.65 36.73
N ASP A 496 -5.03 -11.28 37.86
CA ASP A 496 -5.83 -10.60 38.88
C ASP A 496 -5.00 -9.40 39.36
N GLU A 497 -5.32 -8.20 38.89
CA GLU A 497 -4.67 -6.98 39.36
C GLU A 497 -4.93 -6.84 40.87
N GLU A 498 -3.89 -6.99 41.70
CA GLU A 498 -3.94 -6.52 43.08
C GLU A 498 -4.26 -5.01 43.07
N PRO A 499 -5.17 -4.52 43.93
CA PRO A 499 -5.56 -3.11 43.94
C PRO A 499 -4.32 -2.21 44.10
N PRO A 500 -4.22 -1.12 43.32
CA PRO A 500 -3.01 -0.31 43.28
C PRO A 500 -2.69 0.26 44.66
N VAL A 501 -1.46 0.01 45.12
CA VAL A 501 -0.88 0.69 46.28
C VAL A 501 -0.64 2.15 45.88
N GLU A 502 -1.19 3.05 46.69
CA GLU A 502 -1.13 4.50 46.51
C GLU A 502 0.33 4.99 46.60
N GLU A 503 0.99 5.22 45.46
CA GLU A 503 2.35 5.76 45.42
C GLU A 503 2.37 7.29 45.56
N ALA A 504 3.30 7.76 46.39
CA ALA A 504 3.55 9.15 46.74
C ALA A 504 4.09 9.97 45.56
N PRO A 505 3.88 11.30 45.55
CA PRO A 505 4.24 12.15 44.42
C PRO A 505 5.77 12.30 44.27
N GLU A 506 6.28 11.95 43.09
CA GLU A 506 7.67 12.21 42.70
C GLU A 506 7.92 13.71 42.42
N GLU A 507 9.06 14.18 42.91
CA GLU A 507 9.55 15.55 42.87
C GLU A 507 10.33 15.79 41.55
N GLU A 508 9.87 16.72 40.72
CA GLU A 508 10.50 17.07 39.44
C GLU A 508 11.81 17.85 39.64
N LEU A 509 12.91 17.34 39.05
CA LEU A 509 14.17 18.09 38.86
C LEU A 509 14.26 18.72 37.46
N PRO A 510 14.88 19.90 37.31
CA PRO A 510 14.97 20.60 36.04
C PRO A 510 16.10 20.05 35.16
N VAL A 511 15.77 19.74 33.90
CA VAL A 511 16.72 19.30 32.88
C VAL A 511 17.10 20.49 31.99
N GLU A 512 18.39 20.80 31.90
CA GLU A 512 18.95 21.77 30.94
C GLU A 512 18.93 21.20 29.51
N GLU A 513 18.28 21.91 28.58
CA GLU A 513 18.19 21.57 27.16
C GLU A 513 19.38 22.10 26.35
N SER A 514 20.21 21.20 25.85
CA SER A 514 20.94 21.40 24.58
C SER A 514 20.87 20.14 23.73
N GLY A 515 19.68 19.86 23.20
CA GLY A 515 19.42 18.71 22.32
C GLY A 515 19.73 19.00 20.84
N PRO A 516 20.05 17.97 20.04
CA PRO A 516 20.24 18.11 18.59
C PRO A 516 18.96 18.58 17.91
N VAL A 517 19.09 19.46 16.91
CA VAL A 517 17.99 19.99 16.09
C VAL A 517 17.18 18.83 15.51
N ARG A 518 15.98 18.60 16.06
CA ARG A 518 15.01 17.60 15.57
C ARG A 518 14.72 17.87 14.08
N SER A 519 14.64 16.80 13.28
CA SER A 519 14.09 16.89 11.93
C SER A 519 12.70 17.54 12.02
N PRO A 520 12.43 18.66 11.33
CA PRO A 520 11.25 19.50 11.57
C PRO A 520 9.94 18.90 11.05
N VAL A 521 9.97 17.70 10.47
CA VAL A 521 8.76 16.96 10.09
C VAL A 521 8.64 15.79 11.06
N ASP A 522 7.85 15.97 12.12
CA ASP A 522 7.37 14.85 12.91
C ASP A 522 6.48 13.98 12.00
N GLU A 523 7.05 12.91 11.47
CA GLU A 523 6.39 12.02 10.51
C GLU A 523 5.22 11.24 11.13
N SER A 524 4.98 11.38 12.44
CA SER A 524 3.96 10.64 13.20
C SER A 524 2.58 11.33 13.26
N VAL A 525 2.41 12.52 12.67
CA VAL A 525 1.12 13.24 12.75
C VAL A 525 0.03 12.48 12.00
N ASN A 526 -0.83 11.80 12.77
CA ASN A 526 -2.01 11.13 12.24
C ASN A 526 -3.13 12.15 12.00
N PHE A 527 -3.29 12.61 10.76
CA PHE A 527 -4.34 13.57 10.39
C PHE A 527 -5.78 13.03 10.55
N SER A 528 -5.98 11.74 10.80
CA SER A 528 -7.32 11.20 11.10
C SER A 528 -7.83 11.60 12.48
N THR A 529 -6.95 11.95 13.43
CA THR A 529 -7.34 12.25 14.83
C THR A 529 -7.75 13.71 15.03
N ILE A 530 -7.42 14.60 14.09
CA ILE A 530 -7.75 16.02 14.17
C ILE A 530 -9.16 16.23 13.62
N ALA A 531 -10.10 16.53 14.51
CA ALA A 531 -11.54 16.49 14.22
C ALA A 531 -12.01 17.50 13.16
N THR A 532 -11.39 18.68 13.04
CA THR A 532 -11.88 19.76 12.16
C THR A 532 -10.93 20.07 11.01
N SER A 533 -11.51 20.41 9.85
CA SER A 533 -10.78 20.88 8.66
C SER A 533 -9.87 22.07 8.99
N ALA A 534 -10.39 23.09 9.67
CA ALA A 534 -9.61 24.26 10.08
C ALA A 534 -8.39 23.89 10.95
N ALA A 535 -8.54 22.97 11.90
CA ALA A 535 -7.43 22.51 12.73
C ALA A 535 -6.41 21.69 11.92
N ARG A 536 -6.85 20.87 10.96
CA ARG A 536 -5.95 20.14 10.05
C ARG A 536 -5.15 21.08 9.15
N VAL A 537 -5.82 22.08 8.56
CA VAL A 537 -5.18 23.13 7.75
C VAL A 537 -4.16 23.92 8.57
N ALA A 538 -4.52 24.34 9.79
CA ALA A 538 -3.62 25.06 10.69
C ALA A 538 -2.40 24.19 11.08
N LYS A 539 -2.62 22.91 11.38
CA LYS A 539 -1.55 21.96 11.68
C LYS A 539 -0.61 21.77 10.50
N LEU A 540 -1.13 21.57 9.29
CA LEU A 540 -0.31 21.45 8.07
C LEU A 540 0.55 22.71 7.86
N ARG A 541 -0.05 23.90 7.94
CA ARG A 541 0.67 25.17 7.78
C ARG A 541 1.74 25.39 8.86
N SER A 542 1.51 24.93 10.08
CA SER A 542 2.51 25.01 11.17
C SER A 542 3.78 24.21 10.85
N MET A 543 3.72 23.24 9.94
CA MET A 543 4.85 22.40 9.52
C MET A 543 5.61 22.99 8.32
N PHE A 544 5.13 24.10 7.74
CA PHE A 544 5.74 24.67 6.54
C PHE A 544 7.02 25.43 6.84
N PHE A 545 7.09 26.19 7.93
CA PHE A 545 8.25 27.02 8.18
C PHE A 545 8.69 26.95 9.64
N ALA A 546 10.01 26.98 9.83
CA ALA A 546 10.66 27.05 11.13
C ALA A 546 11.78 28.11 11.10
N GLY A 547 12.21 28.54 12.29
CA GLY A 547 13.24 29.57 12.44
C GLY A 547 12.70 31.00 12.25
N PRO A 548 13.59 31.99 12.00
CA PRO A 548 13.23 33.41 11.99
C PRO A 548 12.12 33.81 11.02
N ILE A 549 11.95 33.12 9.89
CA ILE A 549 10.95 33.46 8.86
C ILE A 549 9.51 33.48 9.39
N THR A 550 9.19 32.71 10.43
CA THR A 550 7.84 32.65 11.01
C THR A 550 7.37 33.98 11.59
N LYS A 551 8.29 34.92 11.84
CA LYS A 551 7.99 36.30 12.25
C LYS A 551 7.63 37.23 11.08
N HIS A 552 8.01 36.86 9.86
CA HIS A 552 7.96 37.72 8.67
C HIS A 552 6.98 37.20 7.60
N LEU A 553 6.60 35.93 7.71
CA LEU A 553 5.63 35.26 6.85
C LEU A 553 4.43 34.80 7.67
N ASP A 554 3.30 35.45 7.46
CA ASP A 554 2.02 35.01 7.99
C ASP A 554 1.52 33.81 7.18
N VAL A 555 1.71 32.61 7.72
CA VAL A 555 1.28 31.37 7.06
C VAL A 555 -0.24 31.28 6.89
N ALA A 556 -1.03 32.06 7.64
CA ALA A 556 -2.48 32.13 7.42
C ALA A 556 -2.82 32.83 6.09
N LYS A 557 -1.95 33.73 5.60
CA LYS A 557 -2.09 34.34 4.26
C LYS A 557 -1.73 33.40 3.11
N ILE A 558 -1.30 32.17 3.42
CA ILE A 558 -1.20 31.10 2.41
C ILE A 558 -2.60 30.56 2.06
N ASP A 559 -3.68 31.05 2.68
CA ASP A 559 -5.02 30.67 2.29
C ASP A 559 -5.36 31.01 0.82
N PRO A 560 -5.99 30.09 0.06
CA PRO A 560 -6.39 30.37 -1.33
C PRO A 560 -7.26 31.62 -1.48
N SER A 561 -8.00 32.01 -0.44
CA SER A 561 -8.80 33.24 -0.44
C SER A 561 -7.97 34.53 -0.42
N PHE A 562 -6.73 34.49 0.07
CA PHE A 562 -5.77 35.59 0.04
C PHE A 562 -4.82 35.53 -1.15
N MET A 563 -4.78 34.41 -1.86
CA MET A 563 -3.96 34.24 -3.05
C MET A 563 -4.53 35.04 -4.23
N PRO A 564 -3.70 35.69 -5.07
CA PRO A 564 -4.16 36.37 -6.27
C PRO A 564 -4.71 35.38 -7.31
N ASP A 565 -5.57 35.83 -8.23
CA ASP A 565 -6.10 34.98 -9.31
C ASP A 565 -4.95 34.48 -10.22
N GLU A 566 -3.89 35.26 -10.36
CA GLU A 566 -2.69 34.95 -11.14
C GLU A 566 -1.75 33.94 -10.46
N SER A 567 -2.21 33.25 -9.40
CA SER A 567 -1.35 32.33 -8.65
C SER A 567 -0.79 31.22 -9.53
N TYR A 568 0.54 31.08 -9.53
CA TYR A 568 1.25 30.16 -10.42
C TYR A 568 0.98 28.70 -10.12
N LEU A 569 0.79 28.34 -8.84
CA LEU A 569 0.60 26.95 -8.44
C LEU A 569 -0.86 26.53 -8.59
N GLY A 570 -1.12 25.69 -9.57
CA GLY A 570 -2.27 24.81 -9.59
C GLY A 570 -1.95 23.43 -9.00
N MET A 571 -2.94 22.56 -8.92
CA MET A 571 -2.74 21.17 -8.53
C MET A 571 -3.66 20.27 -9.33
N GLN A 572 -3.15 19.13 -9.77
CA GLN A 572 -4.01 18.07 -10.28
C GLN A 572 -4.44 17.12 -9.17
N THR A 573 -5.71 16.71 -9.14
CA THR A 573 -6.18 15.72 -8.18
C THR A 573 -7.29 14.86 -8.77
N ASP A 574 -7.37 13.61 -8.34
CA ASP A 574 -8.57 12.79 -8.47
C ASP A 574 -9.23 12.74 -7.09
N ILE A 575 -10.39 13.35 -6.95
CA ILE A 575 -11.09 13.41 -5.66
C ILE A 575 -11.92 12.12 -5.49
N GLU A 576 -11.24 10.98 -5.34
CA GLU A 576 -11.90 9.68 -5.18
C GLU A 576 -12.06 9.30 -3.71
N ARG A 577 -11.02 9.54 -2.87
CA ARG A 577 -10.97 9.06 -1.49
C ARG A 577 -10.66 10.19 -0.51
N GLY A 578 -11.53 10.36 0.50
CA GLY A 578 -11.39 11.38 1.54
C GLY A 578 -11.39 12.81 0.99
N PRO A 579 -12.44 13.24 0.26
CA PRO A 579 -12.50 14.54 -0.41
C PRO A 579 -12.24 15.72 0.53
N ASP A 580 -12.77 15.65 1.74
CA ASP A 580 -12.58 16.64 2.80
C ASP A 580 -11.11 16.79 3.18
N LYS A 581 -10.40 15.66 3.35
CA LYS A 581 -8.96 15.68 3.66
C LYS A 581 -8.16 16.25 2.50
N VAL A 582 -8.44 15.83 1.26
CA VAL A 582 -7.76 16.36 0.06
C VAL A 582 -7.90 17.89 -0.02
N VAL A 583 -9.10 18.41 0.28
CA VAL A 583 -9.35 19.86 0.35
C VAL A 583 -8.50 20.53 1.43
N ASP A 584 -8.36 19.93 2.60
CA ASP A 584 -7.50 20.47 3.67
C ASP A 584 -6.04 20.59 3.20
N PHE A 585 -5.53 19.60 2.45
CA PHE A 585 -4.19 19.67 1.87
C PHE A 585 -4.05 20.79 0.83
N LEU A 586 -5.03 20.96 -0.06
CA LEU A 586 -5.06 22.03 -1.07
C LEU A 586 -5.12 23.42 -0.42
N GLN A 587 -6.02 23.59 0.57
CA GLN A 587 -6.17 24.83 1.31
C GLN A 587 -4.92 25.18 2.10
N ALA A 588 -4.30 24.19 2.75
CA ALA A 588 -3.05 24.42 3.47
C ALA A 588 -1.95 24.90 2.50
N MET A 589 -1.80 24.30 1.32
CA MET A 589 -0.82 24.70 0.30
C MET A 589 -1.07 26.07 -0.34
N GLY A 590 -2.28 26.63 -0.19
CA GLY A 590 -2.67 27.82 -0.92
C GLY A 590 -2.88 27.59 -2.41
N VAL A 591 -3.32 26.38 -2.79
CA VAL A 591 -3.65 26.09 -4.18
C VAL A 591 -4.97 26.76 -4.51
N LYS A 592 -4.92 27.70 -5.46
CA LYS A 592 -6.11 28.39 -5.96
C LYS A 592 -6.72 27.70 -7.18
N TRP A 593 -5.89 27.06 -7.99
CA TRP A 593 -6.28 26.44 -9.24
C TRP A 593 -6.27 24.92 -9.13
N LEU A 594 -7.41 24.30 -9.38
CA LEU A 594 -7.54 22.85 -9.39
C LEU A 594 -7.71 22.36 -10.82
N ARG A 595 -6.90 21.38 -11.22
CA ARG A 595 -7.17 20.54 -12.38
C ARG A 595 -7.68 19.21 -11.88
N THR A 596 -8.93 18.93 -12.17
CA THR A 596 -9.48 17.59 -12.13
C THR A 596 -9.87 17.32 -13.57
N ALA A 597 -9.62 16.12 -14.08
CA ALA A 597 -10.22 15.83 -15.37
C ALA A 597 -11.76 15.77 -15.15
N LEU A 598 -12.55 15.89 -16.23
CA LEU A 598 -13.95 15.44 -16.26
C LEU A 598 -14.08 14.39 -17.37
N ARG A 599 -14.74 13.29 -17.06
CA ARG A 599 -14.93 12.14 -17.89
C ARG A 599 -16.51 11.89 -17.83
N HIS A 600 -17.19 11.23 -18.78
CA HIS A 600 -18.65 11.15 -18.99
C HIS A 600 -19.50 10.17 -18.12
N ASP A 601 -19.05 8.94 -17.83
CA ASP A 601 -19.91 7.89 -17.20
C ASP A 601 -20.37 8.14 -15.74
N ASP A 602 -19.69 8.98 -14.96
CA ASP A 602 -19.95 9.14 -13.52
C ASP A 602 -20.92 10.28 -13.15
N LEU A 603 -21.42 11.02 -14.15
CA LEU A 603 -22.31 12.17 -13.95
C LEU A 603 -23.63 11.84 -13.18
N PRO A 604 -24.27 10.68 -13.38
CA PRO A 604 -25.52 10.36 -12.68
C PRO A 604 -25.35 10.05 -11.18
N THR A 605 -24.21 9.49 -10.75
CA THR A 605 -23.97 9.00 -9.38
C THR A 605 -23.42 10.07 -8.43
N ILE A 606 -22.77 11.09 -8.98
CA ILE A 606 -21.97 12.07 -8.24
C ILE A 606 -22.77 13.29 -7.77
N THR A 607 -23.79 13.67 -8.54
CA THR A 607 -24.57 14.90 -8.34
C THR A 607 -25.25 15.01 -6.95
N PRO A 608 -25.74 13.93 -6.31
CA PRO A 608 -26.30 14.00 -4.95
C PRO A 608 -25.25 14.11 -3.83
N ARG A 609 -24.05 13.50 -3.98
CA ARG A 609 -23.03 13.44 -2.91
C ARG A 609 -22.23 14.74 -2.77
N LEU A 610 -22.03 15.48 -3.86
CA LEU A 610 -21.27 16.76 -3.84
C LEU A 610 -22.08 17.94 -3.26
N ARG A 611 -23.41 17.95 -3.42
CA ARG A 611 -24.28 19.04 -2.88
C ARG A 611 -24.27 19.13 -1.35
N LYS A 612 -23.90 18.07 -0.62
CA LYS A 612 -23.92 18.02 0.85
C LYS A 612 -22.71 18.73 1.50
N HIS A 613 -21.61 18.95 0.77
CA HIS A 613 -20.33 19.37 1.37
C HIS A 613 -19.85 20.79 1.01
N LYS A 614 -20.74 21.67 0.51
CA LYS A 614 -20.43 23.09 0.17
C LYS A 614 -19.14 23.27 -0.66
N PHE A 615 -18.89 22.37 -1.62
CA PHE A 615 -17.86 22.53 -2.63
C PHE A 615 -18.46 22.32 -4.02
N ASN A 616 -18.41 23.35 -4.85
CA ASN A 616 -18.79 23.35 -6.26
C ASN A 616 -17.61 22.90 -7.14
N LEU A 617 -17.08 21.69 -6.94
CA LEU A 617 -16.03 21.10 -7.79
C LEU A 617 -16.37 19.65 -8.13
N LEU A 618 -16.14 19.28 -9.39
CA LEU A 618 -16.71 18.10 -10.02
C LEU A 618 -15.67 17.16 -10.66
N LEU A 619 -16.18 16.10 -11.31
CA LEU A 619 -15.62 14.77 -11.42
C LEU A 619 -15.83 14.10 -12.79
N ASN A 620 -15.37 12.84 -12.96
CA ASN A 620 -14.65 12.40 -14.14
C ASN A 620 -14.92 10.90 -14.63
N GLY A 621 -15.80 10.51 -15.61
CA GLY A 621 -16.03 9.16 -16.36
C GLY A 621 -15.67 8.73 -17.91
N GLY A 622 -15.64 7.45 -18.25
CA GLY A 622 -15.19 6.94 -19.58
C GLY A 622 -16.10 7.23 -20.81
N SER A 623 -15.76 6.59 -21.94
CA SER A 623 -16.19 6.86 -23.34
C SER A 623 -17.52 6.25 -23.79
N ARG A 624 -18.34 6.99 -24.54
CA ARG A 624 -19.33 6.44 -25.49
C ARG A 624 -18.84 6.57 -26.94
N ASN A 625 -19.19 5.59 -27.79
CA ASN A 625 -18.85 5.55 -29.21
C ASN A 625 -19.55 6.69 -29.98
N PHE A 626 -18.78 7.64 -30.53
CA PHE A 626 -19.25 8.73 -31.41
C PHE A 626 -19.12 8.38 -32.91
N GLU A 627 -19.19 7.09 -33.26
CA GLU A 627 -19.06 6.67 -34.66
C GLU A 627 -20.15 7.31 -35.55
N GLY A 628 -19.73 7.92 -36.66
CA GLY A 628 -20.63 8.53 -37.66
C GLY A 628 -21.07 9.98 -37.38
N GLN A 629 -20.56 10.64 -36.34
CA GLN A 629 -20.86 12.06 -36.10
C GLN A 629 -19.91 12.99 -36.88
N THR A 630 -20.47 14.06 -37.45
CA THR A 630 -19.70 15.20 -37.94
C THR A 630 -19.04 15.96 -36.78
N MET A 631 -17.97 16.70 -37.04
CA MET A 631 -17.29 17.52 -36.01
C MET A 631 -18.23 18.52 -35.33
N THR A 632 -19.20 19.07 -36.06
CA THR A 632 -20.24 19.94 -35.50
C THR A 632 -21.17 19.20 -34.55
N GLN A 633 -21.58 17.97 -34.88
CA GLN A 633 -22.39 17.13 -33.98
C GLN A 633 -21.61 16.75 -32.73
N LEU A 634 -20.31 16.47 -32.87
CA LEU A 634 -19.43 16.15 -31.76
C LEU A 634 -19.24 17.37 -30.83
N ALA A 635 -18.98 18.56 -31.37
CA ALA A 635 -18.86 19.80 -30.63
C ALA A 635 -20.15 20.15 -29.87
N ASN A 636 -21.32 20.05 -30.54
CA ASN A 636 -22.62 20.27 -29.89
C ASN A 636 -22.89 19.28 -28.76
N THR A 637 -22.54 18.01 -28.96
CA THR A 637 -22.70 16.96 -27.95
C THR A 637 -21.79 17.24 -26.75
N TYR A 638 -20.52 17.55 -26.99
CA TYR A 638 -19.56 17.94 -25.96
C TYR A 638 -20.02 19.17 -25.17
N PHE A 639 -20.48 20.21 -25.86
CA PHE A 639 -21.02 21.41 -25.25
C PHE A 639 -22.26 21.12 -24.40
N ALA A 640 -23.22 20.35 -24.91
CA ALA A 640 -24.44 20.00 -24.17
C ALA A 640 -24.13 19.30 -22.84
N TYR A 641 -23.13 18.41 -22.81
CA TYR A 641 -22.69 17.74 -21.59
C TYR A 641 -22.07 18.69 -20.56
N ASN A 642 -21.19 19.59 -21.01
CA ASN A 642 -20.43 20.46 -20.12
C ASN A 642 -21.19 21.75 -19.75
N ARG A 643 -22.20 22.16 -20.52
CA ARG A 643 -22.95 23.41 -20.28
C ARG A 643 -23.62 23.43 -18.90
N ALA A 644 -24.33 22.37 -18.53
CA ALA A 644 -25.04 22.32 -17.24
C ALA A 644 -24.07 22.38 -16.06
N TYR A 645 -22.91 21.74 -16.20
CA TYR A 645 -21.83 21.76 -15.24
C TYR A 645 -21.27 23.16 -15.02
N ILE A 646 -20.88 23.83 -16.13
CA ILE A 646 -20.25 25.15 -16.07
C ILE A 646 -21.24 26.15 -15.52
N ALA A 647 -22.51 26.06 -15.93
CA ALA A 647 -23.57 26.89 -15.36
C ALA A 647 -23.74 26.69 -13.85
N ALA A 648 -23.67 25.45 -13.35
CA ALA A 648 -23.85 25.15 -11.93
C ALA A 648 -22.63 25.52 -11.06
N ASN A 649 -21.44 25.69 -11.65
CA ASN A 649 -20.18 25.84 -10.91
C ASN A 649 -19.31 26.98 -11.43
N ARG A 650 -19.91 27.96 -12.10
CA ARG A 650 -19.22 29.06 -12.79
C ARG A 650 -18.21 29.79 -11.91
N ASP A 651 -18.54 30.00 -10.65
CA ASP A 651 -17.66 30.73 -9.72
C ASP A 651 -16.38 29.96 -9.37
N ILE A 652 -16.41 28.63 -9.53
CA ILE A 652 -15.25 27.77 -9.29
C ILE A 652 -14.55 27.37 -10.59
N VAL A 653 -15.30 27.30 -11.70
CA VAL A 653 -14.77 27.04 -13.03
C VAL A 653 -14.41 28.38 -13.69
N LYS A 654 -13.32 28.98 -13.23
CA LYS A 654 -12.79 30.22 -13.83
C LYS A 654 -12.12 29.98 -15.18
N ALA A 655 -11.63 28.77 -15.42
CA ALA A 655 -11.04 28.34 -16.68
C ALA A 655 -11.57 26.98 -17.11
N PHE A 656 -11.62 26.75 -18.42
CA PHE A 656 -12.08 25.51 -19.01
C PHE A 656 -11.16 25.07 -20.15
N GLN A 657 -10.71 23.83 -20.06
CA GLN A 657 -9.86 23.21 -21.08
C GLN A 657 -10.74 22.60 -22.17
N ILE A 658 -10.52 23.02 -23.42
CA ILE A 658 -11.07 22.35 -24.60
C ILE A 658 -10.23 21.09 -24.82
N TRP A 659 -10.87 19.94 -24.63
CA TRP A 659 -10.20 18.70 -24.27
C TRP A 659 -9.32 18.12 -25.40
N ASN A 660 -8.10 17.69 -25.04
CA ASN A 660 -7.19 16.93 -25.90
C ASN A 660 -6.17 16.10 -25.10
N GLU A 661 -6.63 15.47 -24.02
CA GLU A 661 -6.13 14.11 -23.83
C GLU A 661 -6.81 13.33 -24.95
N PRO A 662 -6.05 12.57 -25.77
CA PRO A 662 -6.57 12.03 -27.01
C PRO A 662 -7.93 11.45 -26.68
N PHE A 663 -8.93 11.83 -27.48
CA PHE A 663 -10.00 10.91 -27.75
C PHE A 663 -9.37 9.52 -27.73
N ASN A 664 -9.74 8.68 -26.77
CA ASN A 664 -9.79 7.27 -27.07
C ASN A 664 -10.87 7.16 -28.17
N PHE A 665 -10.55 7.65 -29.38
CA PHE A 665 -11.10 7.09 -30.59
C PHE A 665 -10.87 5.59 -30.42
N PRO A 666 -11.88 4.76 -30.73
CA PRO A 666 -11.72 3.33 -30.61
C PRO A 666 -10.40 2.92 -31.25
N ARG A 667 -9.72 1.95 -30.64
CA ARG A 667 -8.66 1.20 -31.32
C ARG A 667 -9.21 0.77 -32.68
N ILE A 668 -8.86 1.49 -33.74
CA ILE A 668 -9.10 0.99 -35.10
C ILE A 668 -8.00 -0.03 -35.34
N THR A 669 -8.26 -1.28 -34.94
CA THR A 669 -7.62 -2.40 -35.62
C THR A 669 -8.51 -2.73 -36.80
N VAL A 670 -7.97 -2.64 -38.03
CA VAL A 670 -8.63 -3.28 -39.16
C VAL A 670 -8.61 -4.82 -38.97
N ASP A 671 -7.67 -5.38 -38.19
CA ASP A 671 -7.49 -6.85 -38.10
C ASP A 671 -7.23 -7.44 -36.69
N GLY A 672 -7.99 -7.05 -35.66
CA GLY A 672 -8.30 -7.92 -34.51
C GLY A 672 -7.16 -8.64 -33.74
N LYS A 673 -5.93 -8.14 -33.70
CA LYS A 673 -4.88 -8.67 -32.80
C LYS A 673 -4.31 -7.58 -31.90
N LYS A 674 -4.31 -7.85 -30.58
CA LYS A 674 -3.63 -7.03 -29.57
C LYS A 674 -2.14 -6.94 -29.90
N THR A 675 -1.71 -5.80 -30.44
CA THR A 675 -0.29 -5.44 -30.47
C THR A 675 -0.07 -4.32 -29.45
N GLY A 676 0.75 -4.61 -28.45
CA GLY A 676 1.33 -3.58 -27.59
C GLY A 676 2.31 -2.76 -28.42
N LEU A 677 1.82 -1.71 -29.09
CA LEU A 677 2.65 -0.83 -29.91
C LEU A 677 2.13 0.61 -29.85
N TRP A 678 2.12 1.18 -28.63
CA TRP A 678 2.06 2.62 -28.49
C TRP A 678 3.23 3.35 -29.20
N PRO A 679 4.44 2.74 -29.38
CA PRO A 679 5.52 3.38 -30.14
C PRO A 679 5.56 3.09 -31.65
N HIS A 680 5.11 1.92 -32.14
CA HIS A 680 5.33 1.53 -33.55
C HIS A 680 4.15 1.76 -34.50
N VAL A 681 2.93 1.98 -34.00
CA VAL A 681 1.79 2.40 -34.84
C VAL A 681 1.52 3.90 -34.70
N TYR A 682 1.86 4.49 -33.55
CA TYR A 682 1.64 5.92 -33.25
C TYR A 682 2.92 6.77 -33.30
N GLY A 683 3.99 6.21 -33.86
CA GLY A 683 5.15 6.96 -34.36
C GLY A 683 4.88 7.68 -35.69
N GLY A 684 3.63 7.69 -36.17
CA GLY A 684 3.17 8.58 -37.23
C GLY A 684 2.36 9.74 -36.63
N ASP A 685 2.77 10.97 -36.96
CA ASP A 685 1.87 12.13 -37.02
C ASP A 685 1.28 12.72 -35.74
N TRP A 686 1.93 12.54 -34.59
CA TRP A 686 1.81 13.55 -33.52
C TRP A 686 2.33 14.93 -33.95
N ALA A 687 3.11 15.01 -35.03
CA ALA A 687 3.68 16.22 -35.61
C ALA A 687 2.92 16.74 -36.85
N GLY A 688 1.62 16.46 -36.95
CA GLY A 688 0.76 17.09 -37.95
C GLY A 688 0.24 16.20 -39.08
N GLY A 689 -0.23 14.99 -38.77
CA GLY A 689 -0.99 14.20 -39.74
C GLY A 689 -2.47 14.53 -39.79
N GLY A 690 -3.24 13.61 -40.38
CA GLY A 690 -4.64 13.79 -40.78
C GLY A 690 -5.66 14.10 -39.67
N TRP A 691 -5.23 14.20 -38.40
CA TRP A 691 -6.09 14.53 -37.27
C TRP A 691 -5.98 15.97 -36.78
N VAL A 692 -4.99 16.75 -37.24
CA VAL A 692 -4.85 18.16 -36.82
C VAL A 692 -6.00 19.02 -37.32
N GLU A 693 -6.43 18.83 -38.57
CA GLU A 693 -7.55 19.57 -39.16
C GLU A 693 -8.90 19.23 -38.49
N PRO A 694 -9.31 17.95 -38.34
CA PRO A 694 -10.51 17.62 -37.57
C PRO A 694 -10.50 18.17 -36.13
N PHE A 695 -9.35 18.15 -35.46
CA PHE A 695 -9.24 18.67 -34.10
C PHE A 695 -9.26 20.20 -34.03
N GLY A 696 -8.67 20.87 -35.01
CA GLY A 696 -8.79 22.32 -35.19
C GLY A 696 -10.25 22.73 -35.34
N ASP A 697 -10.97 22.09 -36.26
CA ASP A 697 -12.40 22.31 -36.49
C ASP A 697 -13.26 22.02 -35.24
N PHE A 698 -12.96 20.95 -34.49
CA PHE A 698 -13.60 20.69 -33.19
C PHE A 698 -13.40 21.85 -32.21
N THR A 699 -12.15 22.30 -32.09
CA THR A 699 -11.72 23.28 -31.10
C THR A 699 -12.39 24.63 -31.36
N GLU A 700 -12.39 25.07 -32.62
CA GLU A 700 -13.06 26.29 -33.08
C GLU A 700 -14.57 26.25 -32.75
N LYS A 701 -15.28 25.22 -33.21
CA LYS A 701 -16.73 25.08 -32.97
C LYS A 701 -17.07 24.99 -31.48
N THR A 702 -16.24 24.31 -30.71
CA THR A 702 -16.45 24.16 -29.27
C THR A 702 -16.19 25.48 -28.54
N ALA A 703 -15.12 26.21 -28.91
CA ALA A 703 -14.83 27.53 -28.38
C ALA A 703 -16.01 28.49 -28.62
N ASP A 704 -16.52 28.55 -29.86
CA ASP A 704 -17.66 29.39 -30.23
C ASP A 704 -18.90 29.11 -29.36
N LEU A 705 -19.23 27.82 -29.16
CA LEU A 705 -20.36 27.41 -28.33
C LEU A 705 -20.18 27.85 -26.86
N PHE A 706 -18.99 27.68 -26.29
CA PHE A 706 -18.73 28.09 -24.91
C PHE A 706 -18.65 29.60 -24.75
N ARG A 707 -18.02 30.33 -25.67
CA ARG A 707 -17.99 31.81 -25.65
C ARG A 707 -19.40 32.38 -25.71
N THR A 708 -20.23 31.84 -26.59
CA THR A 708 -21.63 32.28 -26.72
C THR A 708 -22.41 32.07 -25.42
N ALA A 709 -22.21 30.93 -24.74
CA ALA A 709 -22.96 30.61 -23.53
C ALA A 709 -22.35 31.19 -22.24
N PHE A 710 -21.03 31.40 -22.22
CA PHE A 710 -20.22 31.81 -21.07
C PHE A 710 -19.13 32.80 -21.50
N PRO A 711 -19.48 34.05 -21.86
CA PRO A 711 -18.55 35.02 -22.45
C PRO A 711 -17.38 35.44 -21.55
N GLY A 712 -17.42 35.09 -20.26
CA GLY A 712 -16.31 35.36 -19.30
C GLY A 712 -15.52 34.11 -18.90
N LEU A 713 -15.70 32.98 -19.58
CA LEU A 713 -14.97 31.75 -19.30
C LEU A 713 -13.61 31.76 -19.97
N HIS A 714 -12.53 31.49 -19.23
CA HIS A 714 -11.19 31.44 -19.77
C HIS A 714 -10.96 30.11 -20.52
N LEU A 715 -10.84 30.14 -21.85
CA LEU A 715 -10.77 28.96 -22.71
C LEU A 715 -9.32 28.61 -23.06
N LEU A 716 -8.94 27.37 -22.76
CA LEU A 716 -7.62 26.83 -23.07
C LEU A 716 -7.72 25.80 -24.18
N GLY A 717 -6.89 25.93 -25.22
CA GLY A 717 -6.79 24.94 -26.29
C GLY A 717 -5.39 24.34 -26.45
N GLY A 718 -5.23 23.53 -27.48
CA GLY A 718 -3.93 22.98 -27.87
C GLY A 718 -3.71 21.52 -27.52
N THR A 719 -2.47 21.06 -27.67
CA THR A 719 -2.06 19.66 -27.54
C THR A 719 -0.89 19.52 -26.58
N LYS A 720 -0.60 18.29 -26.13
CA LYS A 720 0.57 18.00 -25.29
C LYS A 720 1.90 18.44 -25.96
N ILE A 721 1.91 18.62 -27.28
CA ILE A 721 3.08 18.96 -28.08
C ILE A 721 2.96 20.39 -28.63
N PRO A 722 3.95 21.26 -28.35
CA PRO A 722 3.94 22.63 -28.85
C PRO A 722 3.81 22.78 -30.37
N ALA A 723 4.55 21.98 -31.15
CA ALA A 723 4.55 22.06 -32.60
C ALA A 723 3.17 21.79 -33.23
N SER A 724 2.46 20.79 -32.71
CA SER A 724 1.15 20.37 -33.19
C SER A 724 0.09 21.40 -32.82
N THR A 725 0.21 21.99 -31.63
CA THR A 725 -0.63 23.10 -31.18
C THR A 725 -0.48 24.30 -32.10
N ILE A 726 0.75 24.72 -32.40
CA ILE A 726 0.99 25.84 -33.32
C ILE A 726 0.39 25.55 -34.70
N ARG A 727 0.62 24.36 -35.26
CA ARG A 727 0.08 23.98 -36.57
C ARG A 727 -1.45 23.99 -36.58
N GLN A 728 -2.07 23.44 -35.55
CA GLN A 728 -3.53 23.45 -35.39
C GLN A 728 -4.05 24.88 -35.39
N LEU A 729 -3.47 25.77 -34.59
CA LEU A 729 -3.95 27.14 -34.43
C LEU A 729 -3.66 28.01 -35.66
N GLN A 730 -2.63 27.69 -36.44
CA GLN A 730 -2.40 28.31 -37.76
C GLN A 730 -3.49 27.94 -38.78
N GLN A 731 -4.04 26.72 -38.69
CA GLN A 731 -5.05 26.22 -39.60
C GLN A 731 -6.48 26.58 -39.15
N HIS A 732 -6.71 26.60 -37.83
CA HIS A 732 -7.99 26.81 -37.17
C HIS A 732 -7.81 27.77 -35.98
N PRO A 733 -7.80 29.09 -36.21
CA PRO A 733 -7.62 30.09 -35.17
C PRO A 733 -8.90 30.22 -34.34
N ALA A 734 -9.08 29.32 -33.38
CA ALA A 734 -10.16 29.38 -32.40
C ALA A 734 -9.98 30.57 -31.44
N ASP A 735 -11.08 31.16 -30.96
CA ASP A 735 -11.07 32.19 -29.91
C ASP A 735 -10.72 31.56 -28.54
N LEU A 736 -9.42 31.50 -28.28
CA LEU A 736 -8.83 30.94 -27.06
C LEU A 736 -8.12 32.05 -26.27
N ASP A 737 -8.18 31.98 -24.95
CA ASP A 737 -7.42 32.87 -24.06
C ASP A 737 -6.02 32.34 -23.77
N GLY A 738 -5.81 31.03 -23.95
CA GLY A 738 -4.52 30.40 -23.68
C GLY A 738 -4.36 29.03 -24.31
N VAL A 739 -3.17 28.47 -24.16
CA VAL A 739 -2.85 27.09 -24.55
C VAL A 739 -2.22 26.34 -23.41
N TYR A 740 -2.38 25.02 -23.42
CA TYR A 740 -1.77 24.16 -22.42
C TYR A 740 -0.69 23.24 -23.01
N TYR A 741 0.30 22.91 -22.18
CA TYR A 741 1.30 21.89 -22.48
C TYR A 741 1.46 20.90 -21.32
N GLN A 742 1.99 19.72 -21.65
CA GLN A 742 2.28 18.67 -20.69
C GLN A 742 3.71 18.17 -20.92
N PRO A 743 4.73 18.91 -20.45
CA PRO A 743 6.09 18.45 -20.47
C PRO A 743 6.18 17.23 -19.53
N TYR A 744 6.13 16.04 -20.13
CA TYR A 744 6.48 14.79 -19.47
C TYR A 744 7.97 14.56 -19.70
N PRO A 745 8.85 14.91 -18.76
CA PRO A 745 10.25 14.56 -18.85
C PRO A 745 10.34 13.04 -18.75
N ARG A 746 10.39 12.35 -19.90
CA ARG A 746 10.46 10.88 -19.95
C ARG A 746 11.76 10.34 -19.34
N ARG A 747 12.76 11.20 -19.06
CA ARG A 747 14.11 10.83 -18.66
C ARG A 747 14.72 11.84 -17.70
N TRP A 748 14.17 11.93 -16.50
CA TRP A 748 14.74 12.76 -15.44
C TRP A 748 15.54 11.95 -14.42
N PRO A 749 16.77 12.39 -14.06
CA PRO A 749 17.41 13.66 -14.44
C PRO A 749 17.94 13.62 -15.87
N ALA A 750 17.62 14.65 -16.68
CA ALA A 750 18.08 14.73 -18.07
C ALA A 750 19.59 15.04 -18.17
N GLU A 751 20.24 15.23 -17.04
CA GLU A 751 21.70 15.22 -16.96
C GLU A 751 22.27 13.81 -17.24
N LEU A 752 21.46 12.74 -17.30
CA LEU A 752 21.96 11.35 -17.43
C LEU A 752 21.56 10.59 -18.70
N LEU A 753 20.56 11.01 -19.49
CA LEU A 753 20.09 10.21 -20.65
C LEU A 753 19.58 11.02 -21.86
N THR A 754 20.44 11.25 -22.84
CA THR A 754 20.10 11.74 -24.20
C THR A 754 19.58 10.60 -25.09
N VAL A 755 18.28 10.48 -25.36
CA VAL A 755 17.78 9.92 -26.64
C VAL A 755 16.34 10.41 -26.93
N ALA A 756 16.17 11.17 -28.01
CA ALA A 756 15.18 10.98 -29.08
C ALA A 756 15.43 12.03 -30.18
N ASN A 757 15.64 11.57 -31.42
CA ASN A 757 16.05 12.38 -32.58
C ASN A 757 14.87 13.10 -33.26
N ASP A 758 14.24 14.09 -32.62
CA ASP A 758 13.52 15.12 -33.39
C ASP A 758 14.43 16.33 -33.59
N LYS A 759 15.01 16.45 -34.79
CA LYS A 759 15.91 17.56 -35.14
C LYS A 759 15.18 18.91 -35.32
N THR A 760 13.85 18.92 -35.32
CA THR A 760 13.07 20.13 -35.62
C THR A 760 12.69 20.94 -34.38
N TRP A 761 12.78 20.35 -33.19
CA TRP A 761 12.54 21.05 -31.92
C TRP A 761 13.57 20.63 -30.87
N PRO A 762 14.10 21.56 -30.05
CA PRO A 762 14.97 21.19 -28.94
C PRO A 762 14.20 20.26 -28.01
N ASN A 763 14.74 19.07 -27.77
CA ASN A 763 14.20 18.15 -26.78
C ASN A 763 14.05 18.91 -25.45
N LEU A 764 12.82 19.05 -24.94
CA LEU A 764 12.54 19.68 -23.64
C LEU A 764 12.87 18.70 -22.51
N THR A 765 14.12 18.25 -22.48
CA THR A 765 14.58 17.21 -21.56
C THR A 765 14.87 17.78 -20.18
N THR A 766 15.28 19.04 -20.10
CA THR A 766 15.60 19.74 -18.85
C THR A 766 14.59 20.85 -18.56
N SER A 767 14.43 21.22 -17.28
CA SER A 767 13.65 22.40 -16.88
C SER A 767 14.22 23.71 -17.44
N TRP A 768 15.49 23.68 -17.87
CA TRP A 768 16.17 24.78 -18.52
C TRP A 768 15.76 24.93 -20.00
N GLU A 769 15.77 23.85 -20.77
CA GLU A 769 15.32 23.89 -22.17
C GLU A 769 13.86 24.34 -22.24
N LEU A 770 13.07 23.96 -21.24
CA LEU A 770 11.70 24.43 -21.07
C LEU A 770 11.63 25.96 -20.90
N LYS A 771 12.50 26.54 -20.07
CA LYS A 771 12.60 28.00 -19.88
C LYS A 771 12.90 28.74 -21.17
N GLU A 772 13.82 28.24 -22.00
CA GLU A 772 14.16 28.90 -23.27
C GLU A 772 13.09 28.68 -24.34
N ALA A 773 12.46 27.51 -24.36
CA ALA A 773 11.53 27.15 -25.40
C ALA A 773 10.15 27.80 -25.22
N ILE A 774 9.65 27.94 -23.99
CA ILE A 774 8.30 28.45 -23.75
C ILE A 774 8.09 29.85 -24.34
N PRO A 775 8.97 30.85 -24.15
CA PRO A 775 8.80 32.16 -24.79
C PRO A 775 8.76 32.08 -26.33
N GLN A 776 9.55 31.18 -26.92
CA GLN A 776 9.53 30.97 -28.38
C GLN A 776 8.24 30.29 -28.85
N ILE A 777 7.74 29.33 -28.07
CA ILE A 777 6.47 28.66 -28.31
C ILE A 777 5.32 29.65 -28.19
N GLN A 778 5.31 30.47 -27.14
CA GLN A 778 4.32 31.52 -26.93
C GLN A 778 4.32 32.49 -28.11
N ALA A 779 5.46 33.08 -28.46
CA ALA A 779 5.55 34.02 -29.59
C ALA A 779 5.09 33.40 -30.92
N LYS A 780 5.41 32.14 -31.18
CA LYS A 780 4.94 31.42 -32.39
C LYS A 780 3.43 31.21 -32.39
N THR A 781 2.87 30.84 -31.24
CA THR A 781 1.44 30.60 -31.08
C THR A 781 0.64 31.91 -31.10
N GLU A 782 1.09 32.97 -30.44
CA GLU A 782 0.49 34.31 -30.49
C GLU A 782 0.47 34.85 -31.92
N ASN A 783 1.57 34.64 -32.66
CA ASN A 783 1.62 35.00 -34.08
C ASN A 783 0.65 34.17 -34.94
N ALA A 784 0.39 32.90 -34.58
CA ALA A 784 -0.60 32.08 -35.27
C ALA A 784 -2.04 32.57 -35.00
N LEU A 785 -2.34 32.94 -33.76
CA LEU A 785 -3.66 33.43 -33.34
C LEU A 785 -3.90 34.92 -33.63
N LYS A 786 -2.83 35.69 -33.85
CA LYS A 786 -2.83 37.17 -33.90
C LYS A 786 -3.41 37.79 -32.63
N ALA A 787 -3.23 37.12 -31.49
CA ALA A 787 -3.69 37.55 -30.17
C ALA A 787 -2.66 37.13 -29.11
N PRO A 788 -2.51 37.91 -28.02
CA PRO A 788 -1.75 37.47 -26.86
C PRO A 788 -2.43 36.24 -26.23
N LEU A 789 -1.66 35.36 -25.61
CA LEU A 789 -2.24 34.16 -25.00
C LEU A 789 -1.50 33.74 -23.73
N ASP A 790 -2.23 33.08 -22.83
CA ASP A 790 -1.66 32.54 -21.60
C ASP A 790 -1.15 31.10 -21.78
N ILE A 791 0.08 30.83 -21.33
CA ILE A 791 0.66 29.49 -21.36
C ILE A 791 0.40 28.78 -20.04
N TRP A 792 -0.24 27.60 -20.10
CA TRP A 792 -0.52 26.75 -18.94
C TRP A 792 0.26 25.44 -19.04
N ILE A 793 0.86 24.99 -17.94
CA ILE A 793 1.45 23.66 -17.82
C ILE A 793 0.49 22.78 -17.03
N THR A 794 -0.38 22.05 -17.72
CA THR A 794 -1.52 21.35 -17.08
C THR A 794 -1.18 20.00 -16.49
N GLU A 795 -0.01 19.42 -16.83
CA GLU A 795 0.54 18.24 -16.17
C GLU A 795 2.06 18.32 -16.13
N THR A 796 2.65 18.15 -14.95
CA THR A 796 4.09 17.93 -14.79
C THR A 796 4.38 17.17 -13.51
N GLY A 797 5.53 16.50 -13.41
CA GLY A 797 5.92 15.83 -12.18
C GLY A 797 6.83 14.63 -12.42
N ALA A 798 7.30 14.04 -11.33
CA ALA A 798 8.11 12.82 -11.33
C ALA A 798 7.43 11.73 -10.50
N ARG A 799 7.62 10.47 -10.93
CA ARG A 799 7.13 9.30 -10.19
C ARG A 799 8.10 8.99 -9.07
N ALA A 800 7.61 8.88 -7.84
CA ALA A 800 8.42 8.56 -6.69
C ALA A 800 8.01 7.27 -6.00
N VAL A 801 8.97 6.37 -5.80
CA VAL A 801 8.80 5.19 -4.94
C VAL A 801 9.88 5.19 -3.87
N GLU A 802 9.69 4.39 -2.82
CA GLU A 802 10.65 4.28 -1.73
C GLU A 802 11.98 3.66 -2.19
N ASN A 803 11.92 2.64 -3.05
CA ASN A 803 13.08 1.95 -3.62
C ASN A 803 13.00 1.97 -5.16
N PRO A 804 13.53 2.99 -5.84
CA PRO A 804 13.40 3.13 -7.28
C PRO A 804 14.13 2.00 -8.02
N VAL A 805 13.41 1.30 -8.90
CA VAL A 805 14.01 0.34 -9.84
C VAL A 805 14.10 1.01 -11.21
N ILE A 806 15.31 1.03 -11.79
CA ILE A 806 15.53 1.57 -13.14
C ILE A 806 14.91 0.61 -14.15
N ASN A 807 13.66 0.84 -14.51
CA ASN A 807 13.03 0.18 -15.65
C ASN A 807 13.27 1.02 -16.92
N LYS A 808 13.90 0.42 -17.93
CA LYS A 808 14.25 1.09 -19.20
C LYS A 808 13.03 1.54 -20.02
N ASP A 809 11.85 0.97 -19.77
CA ASP A 809 10.66 1.16 -20.62
C ASP A 809 9.67 2.22 -20.09
N HIS A 810 9.92 2.81 -18.91
CA HIS A 810 9.03 3.79 -18.27
C HIS A 810 9.78 5.02 -17.75
N SER A 811 9.05 6.10 -17.45
CA SER A 811 9.63 7.26 -16.76
C SER A 811 10.39 6.77 -15.52
N PRO A 812 11.67 7.15 -15.35
CA PRO A 812 12.48 6.69 -14.22
C PRO A 812 11.75 6.99 -12.92
N GLN A 813 11.64 5.97 -12.07
CA GLN A 813 11.18 6.14 -10.70
C GLN A 813 12.30 6.81 -9.93
N VAL A 814 11.97 7.84 -9.15
CA VAL A 814 12.92 8.57 -8.32
C VAL A 814 12.57 8.41 -6.84
N THR A 815 13.44 8.84 -5.94
CA THR A 815 13.12 8.88 -4.51
C THR A 815 12.14 10.02 -4.19
N TYR A 816 11.46 9.97 -3.04
CA TYR A 816 10.53 11.04 -2.64
C TYR A 816 11.21 12.41 -2.50
N ARG A 817 12.46 12.45 -2.03
CA ARG A 817 13.28 13.66 -2.02
C ARG A 817 13.47 14.19 -3.44
N MET A 818 13.86 13.30 -4.35
CA MET A 818 14.13 13.69 -5.73
C MET A 818 12.89 14.22 -6.42
N GLN A 819 11.73 13.61 -6.19
CA GLN A 819 10.45 14.15 -6.66
C GLN A 819 10.20 15.59 -6.19
N ALA A 820 10.55 15.92 -4.94
CA ALA A 820 10.45 17.27 -4.41
C ALA A 820 11.35 18.25 -5.15
N VAL A 821 12.63 17.90 -5.31
CA VAL A 821 13.64 18.71 -6.02
C VAL A 821 13.20 18.97 -7.46
N VAL A 822 12.76 17.90 -8.12
CA VAL A 822 12.38 17.88 -9.51
C VAL A 822 11.16 18.79 -9.75
N ASN A 823 10.09 18.62 -8.98
CA ASN A 823 8.90 19.48 -9.09
C ASN A 823 9.21 20.94 -8.78
N ALA A 824 10.05 21.21 -7.77
CA ALA A 824 10.47 22.57 -7.40
C ALA A 824 11.21 23.27 -8.55
N ARG A 825 12.18 22.58 -9.16
CA ARG A 825 12.95 23.11 -10.31
C ARG A 825 12.03 23.36 -11.51
N THR A 826 11.12 22.43 -11.85
CA THR A 826 10.14 22.66 -12.93
C THR A 826 9.31 23.90 -12.67
N PHE A 827 8.76 24.00 -11.46
CA PHE A 827 7.83 25.04 -11.11
C PHE A 827 8.46 26.43 -11.23
N LEU A 828 9.65 26.63 -10.67
CA LEU A 828 10.32 27.92 -10.76
C LEU A 828 10.81 28.24 -12.19
N SER A 829 11.27 27.23 -12.93
CA SER A 829 11.59 27.38 -14.36
C SER A 829 10.37 27.82 -15.18
N ASN A 830 9.19 27.24 -14.94
CA ASN A 830 7.96 27.61 -15.62
C ASN A 830 7.59 29.07 -15.37
N ILE A 831 7.69 29.53 -14.11
CA ILE A 831 7.41 30.93 -13.76
C ILE A 831 8.36 31.86 -14.51
N GLU A 832 9.66 31.56 -14.50
CA GLU A 832 10.65 32.35 -15.23
C GLU A 832 10.40 32.37 -16.74
N ALA A 833 9.85 31.29 -17.28
CA ALA A 833 9.50 31.15 -18.69
C ALA A 833 8.23 31.91 -19.11
N GLY A 834 7.51 32.52 -18.15
CA GLY A 834 6.24 33.20 -18.42
C GLY A 834 5.01 32.30 -18.39
N VAL A 835 5.11 31.08 -17.84
CA VAL A 835 3.94 30.22 -17.62
C VAL A 835 3.03 30.84 -16.56
N LEU A 836 1.75 31.00 -16.89
CA LEU A 836 0.77 31.58 -15.98
C LEU A 836 0.36 30.61 -14.87
N HIS A 837 0.14 29.33 -15.20
CA HIS A 837 -0.22 28.30 -14.23
C HIS A 837 0.50 26.98 -14.47
N THR A 838 1.00 26.35 -13.40
CA THR A 838 1.62 25.02 -13.41
C THR A 838 0.85 24.07 -12.50
N PHE A 839 0.47 22.91 -13.03
CA PHE A 839 -0.31 21.88 -12.34
C PHE A 839 0.51 20.60 -12.20
N PRO A 840 1.11 20.36 -11.02
CA PRO A 840 1.75 19.09 -10.74
C PRO A 840 0.75 17.93 -10.75
N PHE A 841 1.12 16.85 -11.40
CA PHE A 841 0.44 15.56 -11.43
C PHE A 841 1.09 14.67 -10.35
N LEU A 842 0.41 14.27 -9.28
CA LEU A 842 -0.92 14.68 -8.80
C LEU A 842 -0.90 14.78 -7.26
N LEU A 843 -1.93 15.35 -6.64
CA LEU A 843 -1.98 15.52 -5.18
C LEU A 843 -2.00 14.17 -4.47
N GLN A 844 -2.97 13.30 -4.76
CA GLN A 844 -3.15 12.01 -4.09
C GLN A 844 -2.74 10.85 -5.02
N SER A 845 -1.92 9.89 -4.57
CA SER A 845 -1.53 8.74 -5.43
C SER A 845 -2.75 7.95 -5.92
N ARG A 846 -2.78 7.42 -7.16
CA ARG A 846 -3.93 6.63 -7.67
C ARG A 846 -3.90 5.17 -7.21
N VAL A 847 -2.71 4.55 -7.10
CA VAL A 847 -2.53 3.15 -6.68
C VAL A 847 -1.20 3.03 -5.93
N GLN A 848 -1.14 2.20 -4.88
CA GLN A 848 0.01 2.11 -3.96
C GLN A 848 1.36 1.86 -4.67
N ASN A 849 1.37 1.24 -5.86
CA ASN A 849 2.61 0.84 -6.56
C ASN A 849 2.74 1.28 -8.04
N MET A 850 1.69 1.79 -8.70
CA MET A 850 1.75 2.12 -10.16
C MET A 850 1.72 3.62 -10.47
N ASP A 851 1.08 4.44 -9.63
CA ASP A 851 0.95 5.88 -9.83
C ASP A 851 1.59 6.64 -8.66
N ALA A 852 2.91 6.57 -8.65
CA ALA A 852 3.80 7.08 -7.63
C ALA A 852 4.00 8.61 -7.67
N PHE A 853 3.14 9.32 -8.40
CA PHE A 853 3.17 10.77 -8.59
C PHE A 853 2.56 11.58 -7.44
N GLY A 854 1.80 10.93 -6.55
CA GLY A 854 1.12 11.59 -5.43
C GLY A 854 2.05 12.43 -4.56
N PHE A 855 1.60 13.62 -4.15
CA PHE A 855 2.22 14.47 -3.13
C PHE A 855 1.82 14.02 -1.72
N ILE A 856 0.67 13.37 -1.59
CA ILE A 856 0.19 12.70 -0.38
C ILE A 856 -0.11 11.24 -0.70
N ASP A 857 0.09 10.38 0.30
CA ASP A 857 -0.30 8.99 0.20
C ASP A 857 -1.84 8.82 0.15
N ARG A 858 -2.34 7.92 -0.70
CA ARG A 858 -3.79 7.73 -0.91
C ARG A 858 -4.53 7.24 0.32
N ILE A 859 -3.87 6.41 1.13
CA ILE A 859 -4.54 5.67 2.21
C ILE A 859 -4.36 6.40 3.53
N SER A 860 -3.12 6.73 3.86
CA SER A 860 -2.74 7.37 5.12
C SER A 860 -2.89 8.89 5.09
N PHE A 861 -3.00 9.51 3.91
CA PHE A 861 -2.91 10.97 3.73
C PHE A 861 -1.60 11.54 4.28
N LYS A 862 -0.55 10.71 4.42
CA LYS A 862 0.78 11.18 4.84
C LYS A 862 1.34 12.08 3.73
N PRO A 863 1.66 13.36 4.01
CA PRO A 863 2.33 14.22 3.05
C PRO A 863 3.76 13.75 2.79
N ARG A 864 4.16 13.77 1.52
CA ARG A 864 5.53 13.47 1.07
C ARG A 864 6.36 14.76 1.02
N PRO A 865 7.71 14.68 0.98
CA PRO A 865 8.59 15.85 0.86
C PRO A 865 8.18 16.85 -0.23
N VAL A 866 7.69 16.37 -1.39
CA VAL A 866 7.23 17.24 -2.48
C VAL A 866 6.04 18.13 -2.09
N TYR A 867 5.13 17.65 -1.24
CA TYR A 867 4.01 18.44 -0.74
C TYR A 867 4.50 19.69 -0.01
N PHE A 868 5.39 19.49 0.97
CA PHE A 868 5.93 20.57 1.77
C PHE A 868 6.78 21.54 0.94
N MET A 869 7.66 21.01 0.09
CA MET A 869 8.49 21.80 -0.81
C MET A 869 7.63 22.76 -1.64
N MET A 870 6.60 22.24 -2.29
CA MET A 870 5.73 23.03 -3.17
C MET A 870 4.88 24.04 -2.40
N ALA A 871 4.36 23.67 -1.22
CA ALA A 871 3.62 24.58 -0.35
C ALA A 871 4.47 25.78 0.11
N ARG A 872 5.73 25.51 0.48
CA ARG A 872 6.69 26.53 0.93
C ARG A 872 7.09 27.46 -0.20
N LEU A 873 7.37 26.92 -1.39
CA LEU A 873 7.64 27.75 -2.58
C LEU A 873 6.47 28.68 -2.88
N ASN A 874 5.23 28.16 -2.86
CA ASN A 874 4.04 28.97 -3.08
C ASN A 874 3.88 30.09 -2.02
N GLY A 875 4.11 29.76 -0.74
CA GLY A 875 4.08 30.74 0.34
C GLY A 875 5.15 31.83 0.25
N LEU A 876 6.38 31.46 -0.14
CA LEU A 876 7.50 32.39 -0.34
C LEU A 876 7.21 33.35 -1.51
N LEU A 877 6.61 32.86 -2.60
CA LEU A 877 6.19 33.68 -3.72
C LEU A 877 4.95 34.53 -3.39
N GLY A 878 4.11 34.08 -2.44
CA GLY A 878 2.82 34.71 -2.15
C GLY A 878 1.77 34.47 -3.24
N GLY A 879 1.79 33.28 -3.84
CA GLY A 879 0.93 32.90 -4.96
C GLY A 879 1.41 33.44 -6.31
N TYR A 880 1.76 34.72 -6.39
CA TYR A 880 2.24 35.40 -7.60
C TYR A 880 3.42 36.32 -7.30
N ALA A 881 4.49 36.13 -8.05
CA ALA A 881 5.69 36.95 -7.99
C ALA A 881 6.38 36.98 -9.36
N PRO A 882 6.15 38.03 -10.18
CA PRO A 882 6.78 38.13 -11.50
C PRO A 882 8.30 38.20 -11.38
N PHE A 883 8.97 37.77 -12.45
CA PHE A 883 10.41 37.86 -12.56
C PHE A 883 10.89 39.31 -12.43
N SER A 884 12.00 39.51 -11.74
CA SER A 884 12.56 40.83 -11.46
C SER A 884 14.04 40.84 -11.80
N THR A 885 14.47 41.86 -12.54
CA THR A 885 15.90 42.08 -12.84
C THR A 885 16.59 42.98 -11.81
N LYS A 886 15.90 43.34 -10.71
CA LYS A 886 16.40 44.28 -9.71
C LYS A 886 17.71 43.82 -9.07
N PHE A 887 17.84 42.53 -8.80
CA PHE A 887 19.04 41.96 -8.20
C PHE A 887 19.94 41.32 -9.26
N GLN A 888 21.17 41.77 -9.34
CA GLN A 888 22.26 41.12 -10.06
C GLN A 888 23.02 40.23 -9.06
N VAL A 889 23.17 38.95 -9.40
CA VAL A 889 23.85 37.96 -8.57
C VAL A 889 25.07 37.44 -9.33
N GLU A 890 26.25 37.71 -8.78
CA GLU A 890 27.52 37.23 -9.31
C GLU A 890 28.04 36.08 -8.43
N VAL A 891 28.25 34.92 -9.04
CA VAL A 891 28.77 33.73 -8.33
C VAL A 891 30.29 33.75 -8.33
N ILE A 892 30.89 33.96 -7.16
CA ILE A 892 32.36 34.05 -6.97
C ILE A 892 32.97 32.66 -6.76
N SER A 893 32.31 31.83 -5.97
CA SER A 893 32.72 30.46 -5.68
C SER A 893 31.48 29.61 -5.48
N PRO A 894 31.50 28.32 -5.85
CA PRO A 894 32.55 27.67 -6.65
C PRO A 894 32.63 28.30 -8.06
N LYS A 895 33.85 28.53 -8.57
CA LYS A 895 34.02 29.03 -9.95
C LYS A 895 33.40 28.01 -10.91
N PRO A 896 32.55 28.40 -11.88
CA PRO A 896 31.91 27.47 -12.81
C PRO A 896 32.90 26.54 -13.54
N SER A 897 34.15 26.98 -13.74
CA SER A 897 35.22 26.19 -14.36
C SER A 897 35.76 25.05 -13.49
N ASN A 898 35.49 25.05 -12.18
CA ASN A 898 36.12 24.18 -11.18
C ASN A 898 35.15 23.16 -10.55
N LEU A 899 33.86 23.22 -10.86
CA LEU A 899 32.91 22.18 -10.47
C LEU A 899 32.93 21.05 -11.51
N ARG A 900 33.64 19.98 -11.16
CA ARG A 900 33.68 18.75 -11.95
C ARG A 900 33.33 17.60 -11.04
N THR A 901 32.20 16.98 -11.30
CA THR A 901 31.82 15.75 -10.61
C THR A 901 32.20 14.57 -11.52
N ARG A 902 33.06 13.71 -10.99
CA ARG A 902 33.68 12.58 -11.70
C ARG A 902 32.99 11.28 -11.31
N TYR A 903 32.50 10.55 -12.31
CA TYR A 903 31.85 9.25 -12.11
C TYR A 903 32.66 8.12 -12.74
N LEU A 904 32.88 7.06 -11.96
CA LEU A 904 33.27 5.75 -12.52
C LEU A 904 32.00 4.98 -12.85
N PHE A 905 31.77 4.70 -14.14
CA PHE A 905 30.77 3.70 -14.52
C PHE A 905 31.39 2.30 -14.41
N PRO A 906 30.70 1.32 -13.81
CA PRO A 906 31.11 -0.07 -13.91
C PRO A 906 31.11 -0.47 -15.40
N SER A 907 32.24 -0.97 -15.87
CA SER A 907 32.46 -1.36 -17.27
C SER A 907 31.44 -2.42 -17.70
N GLY A 908 30.39 -2.03 -18.43
CA GLY A 908 29.36 -2.96 -18.92
C GLY A 908 28.09 -2.35 -19.53
N GLY A 909 27.83 -1.04 -19.40
CA GLY A 909 26.65 -0.38 -19.99
C GLY A 909 26.91 0.21 -21.38
N GLY A 910 26.07 -0.14 -22.37
CA GLY A 910 26.20 0.24 -23.78
C GLY A 910 26.23 1.75 -24.09
N GLY A 911 26.84 2.09 -25.23
CA GLY A 911 27.30 3.41 -25.62
C GLY A 911 26.27 4.54 -25.62
N LEU A 912 26.68 5.67 -25.03
CA LEU A 912 26.11 7.00 -25.25
C LEU A 912 26.85 7.65 -26.43
N GLU A 913 26.13 8.23 -27.40
CA GLU A 913 26.71 8.97 -28.53
C GLU A 913 27.27 10.35 -28.11
N ASP A 914 28.28 10.82 -28.86
CA ASP A 914 29.43 11.65 -28.44
C ASP A 914 29.20 13.20 -28.38
N ASP A 915 27.99 13.74 -28.61
CA ASP A 915 27.90 15.15 -29.06
C ASP A 915 27.75 16.24 -27.97
N GLN A 916 27.61 15.88 -26.68
CA GLN A 916 27.45 16.87 -25.59
C GLN A 916 28.30 16.58 -24.34
N VAL A 917 28.97 15.43 -24.30
CA VAL A 917 29.87 15.06 -23.21
C VAL A 917 31.29 15.18 -23.74
N THR A 918 32.11 16.05 -23.13
CA THR A 918 33.56 16.05 -23.40
C THR A 918 34.15 14.82 -22.69
N THR A 919 33.89 13.62 -23.22
CA THR A 919 34.52 12.41 -22.71
C THR A 919 35.98 12.45 -23.13
N SER A 920 36.89 12.64 -22.17
CA SER A 920 38.23 12.09 -22.41
C SER A 920 38.09 10.58 -22.27
N LYS A 921 37.97 9.84 -23.38
CA LYS A 921 37.85 8.37 -23.42
C LYS A 921 38.99 7.61 -22.70
N LYS A 922 39.99 8.30 -22.15
CA LYS A 922 41.22 7.69 -21.65
C LYS A 922 41.03 6.87 -20.35
N ASP A 923 40.02 7.14 -19.53
CA ASP A 923 39.90 6.50 -18.19
C ASP A 923 38.47 6.06 -17.76
N GLY A 924 37.49 6.00 -18.68
CA GLY A 924 36.11 5.59 -18.33
C GLY A 924 35.34 6.56 -17.41
N LEU A 925 35.83 7.79 -17.27
CA LEU A 925 35.25 8.85 -16.45
C LEU A 925 34.35 9.78 -17.29
N ILE A 926 33.11 9.98 -16.85
CA ILE A 926 32.23 11.03 -17.37
C ILE A 926 32.35 12.25 -16.43
N GLU A 927 32.74 13.40 -16.98
CA GLU A 927 32.75 14.68 -16.26
C GLU A 927 31.49 15.48 -16.60
N PHE A 928 30.71 15.83 -15.58
CA PHE A 928 29.57 16.74 -15.71
C PHE A 928 29.97 18.16 -15.30
N LYS A 929 29.60 19.15 -16.13
CA LYS A 929 29.73 20.58 -15.80
C LYS A 929 28.53 21.01 -14.99
N GLU A 930 28.73 21.34 -13.73
CA GLU A 930 27.67 21.90 -12.89
C GLU A 930 27.40 23.36 -13.30
N LYS A 931 26.13 23.72 -13.43
CA LYS A 931 25.67 25.09 -13.68
C LYS A 931 25.07 25.64 -12.39
N THR A 932 25.26 26.93 -12.17
CA THR A 932 24.58 27.65 -11.09
C THR A 932 23.32 28.27 -11.67
N HIS A 933 22.25 28.30 -10.87
CA HIS A 933 20.97 28.85 -11.26
C HIS A 933 20.59 29.92 -10.26
N THR A 934 20.11 31.04 -10.78
CA THR A 934 19.61 32.14 -9.96
C THR A 934 18.38 32.73 -10.60
N GLN A 935 17.32 32.87 -9.82
CA GLN A 935 16.06 33.45 -10.26
C GLN A 935 15.58 34.43 -9.21
N VAL A 936 15.13 35.61 -9.66
CA VAL A 936 14.73 36.69 -8.77
C VAL A 936 13.28 37.02 -9.07
N PHE A 937 12.45 36.98 -8.03
CA PHE A 937 11.02 37.27 -8.13
C PHE A 937 10.64 38.43 -7.21
N ARG A 938 9.69 39.24 -7.64
CA ARG A 938 9.12 40.33 -6.84
C ARG A 938 7.71 39.97 -6.43
N ARG A 939 7.46 39.85 -5.13
CA ARG A 939 6.12 39.55 -4.57
C ARG A 939 5.17 40.72 -4.76
N ALA A 940 3.87 40.44 -4.63
CA ALA A 940 2.82 41.45 -4.64
C ALA A 940 2.99 42.54 -3.56
N ASP A 941 3.60 42.21 -2.41
CA ASP A 941 3.91 43.17 -1.34
C ASP A 941 5.18 44.02 -1.60
N GLY A 942 5.80 43.86 -2.77
CA GLY A 942 7.01 44.59 -3.19
C GLY A 942 8.32 43.99 -2.71
N ARG A 943 8.31 43.02 -1.79
CA ARG A 943 9.52 42.30 -1.36
C ARG A 943 10.03 41.38 -2.46
N HIS A 944 11.33 41.08 -2.41
CA HIS A 944 11.96 40.18 -3.39
C HIS A 944 12.30 38.84 -2.76
N VAL A 945 12.39 37.81 -3.59
CA VAL A 945 12.87 36.48 -3.25
C VAL A 945 13.86 36.06 -4.32
N ILE A 946 15.04 35.61 -3.93
CA ILE A 946 16.09 35.14 -4.83
C ILE A 946 16.23 33.63 -4.61
N PHE A 947 15.92 32.81 -5.62
CA PHE A 947 16.18 31.38 -5.57
C PHE A 947 17.55 31.07 -6.17
N PHE A 948 18.33 30.23 -5.49
CA PHE A 948 19.66 29.80 -5.91
C PHE A 948 19.82 28.28 -5.77
N TRP A 949 20.37 27.61 -6.77
CA TRP A 949 20.79 26.21 -6.69
C TRP A 949 21.89 25.87 -7.70
N VAL A 950 22.45 24.67 -7.60
CA VAL A 950 23.40 24.11 -8.58
C VAL A 950 22.82 22.88 -9.28
N SER A 951 23.09 22.71 -10.57
CA SER A 951 22.82 21.47 -11.30
C SER A 951 23.98 20.49 -11.04
N SER A 952 24.06 19.94 -9.83
CA SER A 952 24.94 18.77 -9.62
C SER A 952 24.30 17.58 -10.32
N SER A 953 25.07 16.85 -11.12
CA SER A 953 24.67 15.51 -11.55
C SER A 953 24.34 14.69 -10.30
N ILE A 954 23.12 14.20 -10.23
CA ILE A 954 22.62 13.49 -9.05
C ILE A 954 23.28 12.11 -9.03
N PRO A 955 23.99 11.70 -7.95
CA PRO A 955 24.40 10.30 -7.83
C PRO A 955 23.14 9.43 -7.70
N GLU A 956 22.93 8.51 -8.64
CA GLU A 956 21.80 7.58 -8.66
C GLU A 956 21.73 6.65 -7.44
N ASP A 957 22.78 6.60 -6.60
CA ASP A 957 23.01 5.47 -5.70
C ASP A 957 23.39 5.84 -4.24
N ARG A 958 23.17 7.09 -3.79
CA ARG A 958 23.47 7.48 -2.39
C ARG A 958 22.46 8.47 -1.81
N ASP A 959 21.43 7.94 -1.16
CA ASP A 959 20.36 8.73 -0.51
C ASP A 959 20.80 9.69 0.62
N ASN A 960 22.05 9.66 1.10
CA ASN A 960 22.42 10.39 2.33
C ASN A 960 23.69 11.24 2.29
N GLN A 961 24.38 11.39 1.15
CA GLN A 961 25.55 12.28 1.09
C GLN A 961 25.28 13.45 0.13
N ILE A 962 24.56 14.45 0.64
CA ILE A 962 24.52 15.77 0.01
C ILE A 962 25.97 16.28 -0.05
N VAL A 963 26.53 16.38 -1.25
CA VAL A 963 27.82 17.06 -1.44
C VAL A 963 27.58 18.53 -1.10
N LYS A 964 28.02 18.94 0.09
CA LYS A 964 27.86 20.31 0.58
C LYS A 964 28.87 21.20 -0.11
N HIS A 965 28.47 21.84 -1.20
CA HIS A 965 29.24 22.93 -1.77
C HIS A 965 28.99 24.21 -0.97
N THR A 966 30.00 25.04 -0.79
CA THR A 966 29.83 26.38 -0.21
C THR A 966 29.87 27.39 -1.35
N ALA A 967 28.80 28.18 -1.53
CA ALA A 967 28.83 29.30 -2.45
C ALA A 967 29.17 30.61 -1.77
N ILE A 968 29.82 31.48 -2.53
CA ILE A 968 30.07 32.89 -2.22
C ILE A 968 29.42 33.69 -3.35
N LEU A 969 28.42 34.49 -3.02
CA LEU A 969 27.69 35.32 -3.97
C LEU A 969 27.94 36.79 -3.68
N ASN A 970 28.19 37.58 -4.71
CA ASN A 970 28.11 39.04 -4.68
C ASN A 970 26.74 39.45 -5.22
N ILE A 971 25.97 40.26 -4.49
CA ILE A 971 24.60 40.64 -4.84
C ILE A 971 24.44 42.16 -4.84
N ARG A 972 23.87 42.72 -5.92
CA ARG A 972 23.59 44.16 -6.12
C ARG A 972 22.12 44.38 -6.52
N PRO A 973 21.38 45.33 -5.90
CA PRO A 973 21.77 46.11 -4.74
C PRO A 973 21.95 45.21 -3.51
N GLY A 974 22.55 45.75 -2.45
CA GLY A 974 22.78 44.99 -1.21
C GLY A 974 21.50 44.35 -0.65
N LEU A 975 21.65 43.21 0.03
CA LEU A 975 20.57 42.41 0.62
C LEU A 975 19.98 43.03 1.90
N GLY A 976 20.68 43.99 2.52
CA GLY A 976 20.28 44.57 3.80
C GLY A 976 20.73 43.75 5.02
N LYS A 977 20.55 44.31 6.23
CA LYS A 977 21.07 43.73 7.49
C LYS A 977 20.27 42.54 8.00
N ASN A 978 19.07 42.33 7.47
CA ASN A 978 18.14 41.27 7.90
C ASN A 978 17.93 40.20 6.83
N ALA A 979 18.89 40.05 5.90
CA ALA A 979 18.82 39.00 4.90
C ALA A 979 18.67 37.61 5.55
N MET A 980 17.80 36.78 5.00
CA MET A 980 17.59 35.40 5.46
C MET A 980 17.80 34.40 4.34
N LEU A 981 18.27 33.21 4.69
CA LEU A 981 18.27 32.02 3.84
C LEU A 981 17.15 31.09 4.34
N VAL A 982 16.37 30.55 3.43
CA VAL A 982 15.30 29.59 3.69
C VAL A 982 15.56 28.37 2.82
N ASP A 983 15.53 27.21 3.44
CA ASP A 983 15.54 25.93 2.76
C ASP A 983 14.10 25.45 2.60
N PRO A 984 13.50 25.47 1.40
CA PRO A 984 12.12 25.04 1.21
C PRO A 984 11.95 23.51 1.36
N LEU A 985 13.01 22.71 1.28
CA LEU A 985 12.91 21.26 1.48
C LEU A 985 12.72 20.92 2.96
N THR A 986 13.36 21.67 3.87
CA THR A 986 13.23 21.48 5.33
C THR A 986 12.27 22.47 6.00
N GLY A 987 12.02 23.62 5.39
CA GLY A 987 11.26 24.74 5.96
C GLY A 987 12.08 25.61 6.92
N ILE A 988 13.35 25.26 7.16
CA ILE A 988 14.21 25.97 8.11
C ILE A 988 14.70 27.27 7.48
N SER A 989 14.69 28.34 8.27
CA SER A 989 15.28 29.62 7.92
C SER A 989 16.41 29.99 8.87
N THR A 990 17.41 30.71 8.34
CA THR A 990 18.57 31.22 9.09
C THR A 990 18.90 32.63 8.64
N LYS A 991 19.35 33.49 9.56
CA LYS A 991 19.86 34.82 9.20
C LYS A 991 21.18 34.65 8.42
N LEU A 992 21.27 35.30 7.25
CA LEU A 992 22.49 35.30 6.45
C LEU A 992 23.52 36.26 7.04
N GLN A 993 24.77 35.82 7.08
CA GLN A 993 25.90 36.72 7.33
C GLN A 993 26.20 37.48 6.04
N VAL A 994 25.90 38.78 6.06
CA VAL A 994 26.12 39.69 4.93
C VAL A 994 27.33 40.56 5.23
N SER A 995 28.37 40.48 4.41
CA SER A 995 29.53 41.38 4.45
C SER A 995 29.50 42.35 3.27
N LYS A 996 30.09 43.53 3.42
CA LYS A 996 30.25 44.48 2.30
C LYS A 996 31.48 44.05 1.48
N HIS A 997 31.29 43.78 0.18
CA HIS A 997 32.42 43.53 -0.73
C HIS A 997 32.89 44.81 -1.40
N THR A 998 31.94 45.62 -1.89
CA THR A 998 32.17 46.98 -2.39
C THR A 998 31.03 47.89 -1.91
N THR A 999 31.01 49.17 -2.29
CA THR A 999 29.90 50.08 -1.96
C THR A 999 28.56 49.57 -2.48
N ASP A 1000 28.57 48.85 -3.60
CA ASP A 1000 27.38 48.47 -4.35
C ASP A 1000 26.99 46.99 -4.17
N TYR A 1001 27.91 46.16 -3.67
CA TYR A 1001 27.72 44.71 -3.54
C TYR A 1001 27.80 44.24 -2.09
N ASP A 1002 26.79 43.48 -1.71
CA ASP A 1002 26.82 42.64 -0.52
C ASP A 1002 27.35 41.25 -0.90
N GLN A 1003 28.19 40.68 -0.06
CA GLN A 1003 28.69 39.32 -0.20
C GLN A 1003 28.06 38.42 0.86
N VAL A 1004 27.60 37.25 0.42
CA VAL A 1004 27.04 36.21 1.29
C VAL A 1004 27.70 34.88 1.02
N LYS A 1005 27.82 34.09 2.08
CA LYS A 1005 28.40 32.74 2.04
C LYS A 1005 27.44 31.75 2.69
N PHE A 1006 27.09 30.68 1.97
CA PHE A 1006 26.20 29.64 2.47
C PHE A 1006 26.42 28.30 1.76
N THR A 1007 25.92 27.22 2.34
CA THR A 1007 25.94 25.89 1.71
C THR A 1007 24.86 25.81 0.64
N VAL A 1008 25.24 25.51 -0.59
CA VAL A 1008 24.29 25.35 -1.70
C VAL A 1008 23.79 23.93 -1.78
N ALA A 1009 22.62 23.78 -2.38
CA ALA A 1009 21.98 22.51 -2.61
C ALA A 1009 21.77 22.27 -4.12
N ASP A 1010 21.50 21.01 -4.44
CA ASP A 1010 20.94 20.56 -5.71
C ASP A 1010 19.46 20.94 -5.86
N TYR A 1011 18.90 21.76 -4.98
CA TYR A 1011 17.52 22.24 -5.08
C TYR A 1011 17.43 23.73 -4.71
N PRO A 1012 16.35 24.42 -5.13
CA PRO A 1012 16.22 25.85 -4.91
C PRO A 1012 16.25 26.22 -3.42
N LEU A 1013 17.24 27.02 -3.01
CA LEU A 1013 17.28 27.73 -1.74
C LEU A 1013 16.79 29.16 -1.93
N ALA A 1014 16.02 29.70 -0.99
CA ALA A 1014 15.48 31.06 -1.08
C ALA A 1014 16.27 32.04 -0.21
N ILE A 1015 16.74 33.13 -0.79
CA ILE A 1015 17.33 34.28 -0.12
C ILE A 1015 16.31 35.41 -0.08
N LEU A 1016 16.06 35.96 1.10
CA LEU A 1016 15.05 36.98 1.38
C LEU A 1016 15.76 38.29 1.77
N PRO A 1017 15.85 39.30 0.87
CA PRO A 1017 16.56 40.55 1.13
C PRO A 1017 15.76 41.46 2.08
N ASP A 1018 16.35 41.81 3.22
CA ASP A 1018 15.84 42.74 4.23
C ASP A 1018 14.41 42.45 4.73
N TRP A 1019 14.13 41.17 5.02
CA TRP A 1019 12.81 40.74 5.50
C TRP A 1019 12.58 40.96 6.99
#